data_AF-A0A158QAN6-F1
#
_entry.id   AF-A0A158QAN6-F1
#
_cell.length_a   1.000
_cell.length_b   1.000
_cell.length_c   1.000
_cell.angle_alpha   90.00
_cell.angle_beta   90.00
_cell.angle_gamma   90.00
#
_symmetry.space_group_name_H-M   'P 1'
#
loop_
_entity.id
_entity.type
_entity.pdbx_description
1 polymer ?
#
loop_
_entity_poly.entity_id
_entity_poly.type
_entity_poly.pdbx_seq_one_letter_code
_entity_poly.pdbx_strand_id
1 'polypeptide(L)'
;MIYWNAPYNRLLRLAFIFALVPWLYSTFNERRRMQSYSVERALMLSWDKIVTQPSIFFRRAVVGINCNVDLIVSGTALLERMNSTTNRREDHEVLNNINDLYEAFTYFFSRGAPSERHMSDEETFQNLIYTAGELLHRSHYYIGGNAALMSEKIASSFPRTTVICFEELILASLPLNFLNQLQTYLVGPIGPRLQALLHPSIVRTNSTRIVKDELHIIMEYKQGEILGEYVAPASSRFITSHDRYSGSSVVIEMFFKAISQFNPDLIILTGVHLLKHQNREMRMEKLRLIRRNLMQIDPRIPVHLEMGSIGDSDYVQEVLNRIIPHVDSLALNEQELAFFSHVANGPYADLYPMSPGAVHVHKVVEMIYWLITTYGFDKTDPTSRNYGYKLSRIHFHSLTFHLMVYRGTDWSNLAAGLAAGARVAARQACQASSDNNMENVELRSSISFLLDKQLGKYYNFEPQKPLVSWMRNDVVFVYTPVLVCKFPTRTVGLDDVISATGLLHSQFYRFERSSACTRKAKKPVKWIEDATTYSETFSTMVDPFASGPYPIEDLARLKMSIEKSKKVAKNVVNSKYVKSVREQNKTLNFDRIPIGDQVVVLFPGQGAQFVGMGSKLTECSSSMALFDEASEILGYDIKKICLEGPKTKLDQTIYCQPAIFVSSMATWEKARQEDETLFDRVTHTAGFSIGEYNSLVLAKVLSFRNALRIIKVRAEAMQQCSQKISSGMLTIRVSGASKLAEAMAEARKLALEKNELPVCEVANFLFSGVKVVGASETCMKFLYENQDRFAFRIVKRLDVSGAFHTVQMRDAVIPLKQAFSGVEVNNPVINVYSNYSGHLHDKKKSSIRYSLIQQVFNPVKWEQIQQLIFRLHQGDTFPTYMEVGPGKQLGSMFYHISKKAFKNYKNYSC
;
A
#
# COMPACT_ATOMS: atom_id res chain seq x y z
N MET A 1 -24.90 19.60 48.31
CA MET A 1 -25.39 18.33 48.90
C MET A 1 -25.51 17.35 47.74
N ILE A 2 -24.82 16.23 47.67
CA ILE A 2 -24.97 15.03 48.50
C ILE A 2 -23.64 14.21 48.45
N TYR A 3 -23.17 13.77 49.62
CA TYR A 3 -22.05 12.85 49.94
C TYR A 3 -20.67 13.04 49.29
N TRP A 4 -19.87 13.97 49.84
CA TRP A 4 -18.44 14.17 49.51
C TRP A 4 -17.47 13.89 50.68
N ASN A 5 -17.90 13.15 51.72
CA ASN A 5 -17.12 12.88 52.94
C ASN A 5 -17.14 11.39 53.33
N ALA A 6 -16.56 10.52 52.50
CA ALA A 6 -16.24 9.14 52.88
C ALA A 6 -14.71 8.92 52.81
N PRO A 7 -14.09 8.21 53.77
CA PRO A 7 -12.63 8.05 53.89
C PRO A 7 -11.98 7.34 52.69
N TYR A 8 -12.75 6.57 51.91
CA TYR A 8 -12.31 5.89 50.69
C TYR A 8 -11.96 6.85 49.52
N ASN A 9 -12.39 8.11 49.57
CA ASN A 9 -12.11 9.10 48.52
C ASN A 9 -10.75 9.80 48.67
N ARG A 10 -10.01 9.61 49.76
CA ARG A 10 -8.70 10.27 49.95
C ARG A 10 -7.61 9.71 49.04
N LEU A 11 -7.57 8.38 48.85
CA LEU A 11 -6.60 7.72 47.96
C LEU A 11 -6.85 8.06 46.50
N LEU A 12 -8.12 8.12 46.07
CA LEU A 12 -8.48 8.50 44.70
C LEU A 12 -8.17 9.97 44.42
N ARG A 13 -8.38 10.87 45.40
CA ARG A 13 -7.96 12.28 45.31
C ARG A 13 -6.44 12.42 45.21
N LEU A 14 -5.69 11.67 46.02
CA LEU A 14 -4.22 11.68 45.96
C LEU A 14 -3.71 11.12 44.63
N ALA A 15 -4.26 10.01 44.13
CA ALA A 15 -3.88 9.44 42.84
C ALA A 15 -4.19 10.39 41.66
N PHE A 16 -5.35 11.07 41.70
CA PHE A 16 -5.69 12.06 40.68
C PHE A 16 -4.75 13.26 40.73
N ILE A 17 -4.37 13.75 41.92
CA ILE A 17 -3.38 14.82 42.08
C ILE A 17 -1.99 14.36 41.62
N PHE A 18 -1.57 13.13 41.94
CA PHE A 18 -0.28 12.56 41.53
C PHE A 18 -0.18 12.28 40.03
N ALA A 19 -1.29 12.14 39.31
CA ALA A 19 -1.30 12.05 37.84
C ALA A 19 -1.44 13.44 37.19
N LEU A 20 -2.32 14.29 37.74
CA LEU A 20 -2.64 15.61 37.19
C LEU A 20 -1.49 16.59 37.36
N VAL A 21 -0.81 16.61 38.51
CA VAL A 21 0.30 17.55 38.78
C VAL A 21 1.50 17.30 37.86
N PRO A 22 2.00 16.06 37.67
CA PRO A 22 3.05 15.80 36.68
C PRO A 22 2.59 16.02 35.24
N TRP A 23 1.33 15.72 34.90
CA TRP A 23 0.80 16.01 33.56
C TRP A 23 0.71 17.52 33.30
N LEU A 24 0.20 18.30 34.25
CA LEU A 24 0.17 19.77 34.20
C LEU A 24 1.56 20.36 34.21
N TYR A 25 2.49 19.82 35.01
CA TYR A 25 3.89 20.26 35.04
C TYR A 25 4.61 19.92 33.73
N SER A 26 4.38 18.74 33.16
CA SER A 26 4.94 18.35 31.86
C SER A 26 4.38 19.20 30.74
N THR A 27 3.06 19.44 30.70
CA THR A 27 2.45 20.32 29.68
C THR A 27 2.85 21.79 29.88
N PHE A 28 2.99 22.25 31.11
CA PHE A 28 3.49 23.61 31.41
C PHE A 28 4.96 23.77 31.02
N ASN A 29 5.82 22.79 31.34
CA ASN A 29 7.24 22.82 31.04
C ASN A 29 7.52 22.62 29.54
N GLU A 30 6.75 21.77 28.85
CA GLU A 30 6.77 21.71 27.38
C GLU A 30 6.34 23.03 26.75
N ARG A 31 5.25 23.65 27.22
CA ARG A 31 4.83 24.97 26.73
C ARG A 31 5.89 26.03 26.96
N ARG A 32 6.55 26.04 28.12
CA ARG A 32 7.67 26.97 28.42
C ARG A 32 8.89 26.69 27.55
N ARG A 33 9.29 25.43 27.35
CA ARG A 33 10.38 25.06 26.44
C ARG A 33 10.07 25.49 25.00
N MET A 34 8.84 25.28 24.54
CA MET A 34 8.43 25.68 23.20
C MET A 34 8.32 27.20 23.02
N GLN A 35 8.07 27.96 24.08
CA GLN A 35 8.17 29.43 24.09
C GLN A 35 9.62 29.94 24.02
N SER A 36 10.61 29.12 24.36
CA SER A 36 12.04 29.48 24.26
C SER A 36 12.66 29.21 22.88
N TYR A 37 11.93 28.55 21.98
CA TYR A 37 12.39 28.28 20.61
C TYR A 37 12.05 29.43 19.66
N SER A 38 12.84 29.57 18.59
CA SER A 38 12.46 30.44 17.47
C SER A 38 11.13 29.98 16.85
N VAL A 39 10.43 30.91 16.21
CA VAL A 39 9.14 30.65 15.54
C VAL A 39 9.25 29.48 14.56
N GLU A 40 10.33 29.44 13.79
CA GLU A 40 10.62 28.44 12.77
C GLU A 40 10.83 27.06 13.39
N ARG A 41 11.60 27.00 14.49
CA ARG A 41 11.86 25.74 15.20
C ARG A 41 10.59 25.19 15.85
N ALA A 42 9.80 26.05 16.48
CA ALA A 42 8.51 25.67 17.06
C ALA A 42 7.53 25.16 16.00
N LEU A 43 7.51 25.80 14.82
CA LEU A 43 6.70 25.41 13.68
C LEU A 43 7.10 24.03 13.13
N MET A 44 8.40 23.81 12.93
CA MET A 44 8.95 22.52 12.46
C MET A 44 8.61 21.36 13.41
N LEU A 45 8.79 21.58 14.72
CA LEU A 45 8.45 20.59 15.76
C LEU A 45 6.95 20.29 15.81
N SER A 46 6.12 21.31 15.60
CA SER A 46 4.67 21.14 15.51
C SER A 46 4.27 20.30 14.31
N TRP A 47 4.90 20.49 13.14
CA TRP A 47 4.69 19.60 12.01
C TRP A 47 5.16 18.18 12.29
N ASP A 48 6.33 17.98 12.90
CA ASP A 48 6.83 16.63 13.23
C ASP A 48 5.87 15.86 14.15
N LYS A 49 5.16 16.57 15.04
CA LYS A 49 4.11 15.98 15.89
C LYS A 49 2.83 15.61 15.12
N ILE A 50 2.49 16.36 14.07
CA ILE A 50 1.27 16.16 13.27
C ILE A 50 1.50 15.12 12.15
N VAL A 51 2.72 15.03 11.62
CA VAL A 51 3.07 14.11 10.54
C VAL A 51 3.04 12.68 11.05
N THR A 52 1.89 12.04 10.85
CA THR A 52 1.67 10.63 11.14
C THR A 52 1.40 9.83 9.87
N GLN A 53 1.85 8.59 9.88
CA GLN A 53 1.57 7.64 8.82
C GLN A 53 0.07 7.29 8.73
N PRO A 54 -0.50 7.13 7.52
CA PRO A 54 -1.90 6.74 7.36
C PRO A 54 -2.15 5.32 7.85
N SER A 55 -3.41 4.98 8.18
CA SER A 55 -3.75 3.61 8.60
C SER A 55 -3.79 2.62 7.43
N ILE A 56 -4.12 3.13 6.23
CA ILE A 56 -4.07 2.38 4.96
C ILE A 56 -3.05 3.08 4.07
N PHE A 57 -2.02 2.32 3.67
CA PHE A 57 -0.92 2.81 2.85
C PHE A 57 -1.06 2.36 1.40
N PHE A 58 -0.64 3.21 0.47
CA PHE A 58 -0.34 2.78 -0.90
C PHE A 58 0.87 1.85 -0.89
N ARG A 59 0.80 0.75 -1.64
CA ARG A 59 1.86 -0.26 -1.76
C ARG A 59 2.43 -0.34 -3.17
N ARG A 60 1.67 0.08 -4.18
CA ARG A 60 2.04 0.00 -5.59
C ARG A 60 1.57 1.25 -6.34
N ALA A 61 2.51 2.11 -6.70
CA ALA A 61 2.23 3.30 -7.49
C ALA A 61 2.70 3.11 -8.93
N VAL A 62 1.85 3.47 -9.91
CA VAL A 62 2.29 3.69 -11.29
C VAL A 62 2.36 5.20 -11.54
N VAL A 63 3.50 5.67 -12.03
CA VAL A 63 3.81 7.09 -12.22
C VAL A 63 4.25 7.34 -13.66
N GLY A 64 3.74 8.38 -14.29
CA GLY A 64 4.09 8.77 -15.66
C GLY A 64 3.47 10.12 -16.02
N ILE A 65 3.86 10.78 -17.12
CA ILE A 65 4.65 10.22 -18.23
C ILE A 65 5.94 10.98 -18.56
N ASN A 66 6.16 12.18 -18.02
CA ASN A 66 7.32 13.02 -18.38
C ASN A 66 8.58 12.65 -17.59
N CYS A 67 9.66 12.39 -18.31
CA CYS A 67 10.95 11.98 -17.75
C CYS A 67 12.06 12.63 -18.57
N ASN A 68 12.95 13.37 -17.93
CA ASN A 68 14.09 13.99 -18.62
C ASN A 68 15.29 14.13 -17.69
N VAL A 69 16.37 14.68 -18.20
CA VAL A 69 17.56 15.03 -17.42
C VAL A 69 17.78 16.53 -17.52
N ASP A 70 17.90 17.18 -16.36
CA ASP A 70 18.14 18.61 -16.27
C ASP A 70 19.65 18.90 -16.27
N LEU A 71 20.08 19.83 -17.10
CA LEU A 71 21.42 20.38 -17.18
C LEU A 71 21.39 21.83 -16.69
N ILE A 72 21.91 22.09 -15.49
CA ILE A 72 21.89 23.42 -14.88
C ILE A 72 23.17 24.17 -15.23
N VAL A 73 23.04 25.39 -15.73
CA VAL A 73 24.13 26.26 -16.17
C VAL A 73 23.82 27.73 -15.87
N SER A 74 24.86 28.57 -15.77
CA SER A 74 24.67 30.02 -15.76
C SER A 74 24.18 30.47 -17.13
N GLY A 75 23.03 31.12 -17.16
CA GLY A 75 22.41 31.58 -18.41
C GLY A 75 23.24 32.64 -19.13
N THR A 76 23.81 33.59 -18.38
CA THR A 76 24.66 34.66 -18.93
C THR A 76 25.94 34.09 -19.53
N ALA A 77 26.66 33.24 -18.78
CA ALA A 77 27.90 32.61 -19.26
C ALA A 77 27.67 31.73 -20.50
N LEU A 78 26.52 31.04 -20.57
CA LEU A 78 26.14 30.25 -21.74
C LEU A 78 25.94 31.14 -22.97
N LEU A 79 25.18 32.22 -22.84
CA LEU A 79 24.90 33.12 -23.96
C LEU A 79 26.15 33.88 -24.42
N GLU A 80 26.99 34.34 -23.50
CA GLU A 80 28.28 34.98 -23.80
C GLU A 80 29.17 34.07 -24.64
N ARG A 81 29.27 32.79 -24.28
CA ARG A 81 30.10 31.82 -25.01
C ARG A 81 29.53 31.43 -26.38
N MET A 82 28.22 31.55 -26.55
CA MET A 82 27.56 31.34 -27.84
C MET A 82 27.74 32.52 -28.80
N ASN A 83 28.41 33.62 -28.38
CA ASN A 83 28.66 34.83 -29.18
C ASN A 83 27.39 35.42 -29.82
N SER A 84 26.22 35.27 -29.18
CA SER A 84 24.98 35.89 -29.65
C SER A 84 24.80 37.24 -28.99
N THR A 85 24.61 38.28 -29.80
CA THR A 85 24.29 39.63 -29.33
C THR A 85 23.17 40.18 -30.19
N THR A 86 22.03 40.50 -29.58
CA THR A 86 20.92 41.18 -30.25
C THR A 86 20.46 42.38 -29.43
N ASN A 87 19.95 43.42 -30.11
CA ASN A 87 19.42 44.62 -29.48
C ASN A 87 17.92 44.53 -29.18
N ARG A 88 17.28 43.38 -29.43
CA ARG A 88 15.83 43.19 -29.30
C ARG A 88 15.50 42.47 -28.01
N ARG A 89 14.34 42.80 -27.43
CA ARG A 89 13.78 42.18 -26.23
C ARG A 89 12.36 41.72 -26.52
N GLU A 90 12.26 40.61 -27.23
CA GLU A 90 10.99 40.00 -27.60
C GLU A 90 10.86 38.63 -26.94
N ASP A 91 9.65 38.31 -26.50
CA ASP A 91 9.31 36.96 -26.07
C ASP A 91 8.97 36.12 -27.30
N HIS A 92 9.52 34.92 -27.36
CA HIS A 92 9.27 33.96 -28.41
C HIS A 92 8.61 32.74 -27.80
N GLU A 93 7.45 32.33 -28.30
CA GLU A 93 6.75 31.14 -27.80
C GLU A 93 7.50 29.84 -28.14
N VAL A 94 8.13 29.81 -29.32
CA VAL A 94 9.00 28.74 -29.82
C VAL A 94 10.31 29.34 -30.28
N LEU A 95 11.44 28.76 -29.86
CA LEU A 95 12.78 29.22 -30.21
C LEU A 95 13.25 28.46 -31.46
N ASN A 96 13.46 29.16 -32.57
CA ASN A 96 13.90 28.53 -33.81
C ASN A 96 15.41 28.59 -34.00
N ASN A 97 16.07 29.53 -33.32
CA ASN A 97 17.50 29.76 -33.42
C ASN A 97 18.06 30.34 -32.10
N ILE A 98 19.37 30.54 -32.03
CA ILE A 98 20.05 31.06 -30.82
C ILE A 98 19.68 32.52 -30.52
N ASN A 99 19.38 33.33 -31.55
CA ASN A 99 18.98 34.72 -31.33
C ASN A 99 17.60 34.80 -30.67
N ASP A 100 16.64 33.95 -31.07
CA ASP A 100 15.34 33.84 -30.40
C ASP A 100 15.54 33.46 -28.91
N LEU A 101 16.47 32.54 -28.62
CA LEU A 101 16.85 32.18 -27.25
C LEU A 101 17.44 33.39 -26.50
N TYR A 102 18.36 34.15 -27.11
CA TYR A 102 18.96 35.33 -26.50
C TYR A 102 17.91 36.40 -26.19
N GLU A 103 17.02 36.69 -27.15
CA GLU A 103 15.95 37.68 -27.00
C GLU A 103 14.97 37.29 -25.90
N ALA A 104 14.48 36.05 -25.93
CA ALA A 104 13.55 35.53 -24.92
C ALA A 104 14.22 35.46 -23.54
N PHE A 105 15.46 34.97 -23.45
CA PHE A 105 16.20 34.95 -22.19
C PHE A 105 16.34 36.35 -21.63
N THR A 106 16.78 37.32 -22.43
CA THR A 106 16.97 38.71 -22.01
C THR A 106 15.66 39.37 -21.59
N TYR A 107 14.55 39.07 -22.28
CA TYR A 107 13.22 39.53 -21.93
C TYR A 107 12.82 39.11 -20.50
N PHE A 108 12.99 37.82 -20.16
CA PHE A 108 12.66 37.31 -18.82
C PHE A 108 13.71 37.68 -17.77
N PHE A 109 14.99 37.69 -18.12
CA PHE A 109 16.11 38.10 -17.28
C PHE A 109 15.92 39.51 -16.74
N SER A 110 15.57 40.47 -17.62
CA SER A 110 15.33 41.86 -17.22
C SER A 110 14.12 42.04 -16.29
N ARG A 111 13.25 41.03 -16.18
CA ARG A 111 12.08 41.02 -15.31
C ARG A 111 12.26 40.15 -14.06
N GLY A 112 13.35 39.39 -13.98
CA GLY A 112 13.56 38.41 -12.92
C GLY A 112 12.50 37.30 -12.92
N ALA A 113 11.90 37.01 -14.07
CA ALA A 113 10.74 36.12 -14.17
C ALA A 113 11.15 34.73 -14.69
N PRO A 114 10.59 33.64 -14.13
CA PRO A 114 10.86 32.30 -14.65
C PRO A 114 10.11 32.04 -15.94
N SER A 115 10.70 31.25 -16.84
CA SER A 115 10.05 30.86 -18.09
C SER A 115 10.60 29.54 -18.63
N GLU A 116 9.83 28.94 -19.53
CA GLU A 116 10.19 27.69 -20.22
C GLU A 116 9.78 27.80 -21.70
N ARG A 117 10.67 27.43 -22.62
CA ARG A 117 10.46 27.50 -24.06
C ARG A 117 10.92 26.24 -24.78
N HIS A 118 10.24 25.90 -25.86
CA HIS A 118 10.63 24.79 -26.72
C HIS A 118 11.55 25.29 -27.83
N MET A 119 12.65 24.59 -28.07
CA MET A 119 13.52 24.83 -29.21
C MET A 119 13.12 23.90 -30.35
N SER A 120 12.73 24.45 -31.50
CA SER A 120 12.21 23.66 -32.63
C SER A 120 13.32 22.94 -33.40
N ASP A 121 14.51 23.54 -33.51
CA ASP A 121 15.65 22.96 -34.21
C ASP A 121 16.51 22.06 -33.30
N GLU A 122 16.66 20.80 -33.70
CA GLU A 122 17.42 19.79 -32.93
C GLU A 122 18.92 20.08 -32.97
N GLU A 123 19.46 20.50 -34.11
CA GLU A 123 20.90 20.72 -34.28
C GLU A 123 21.38 21.89 -33.42
N THR A 124 20.65 23.01 -33.46
CA THR A 124 20.90 24.15 -32.58
C THR A 124 20.82 23.76 -31.11
N PHE A 125 19.83 22.95 -30.72
CA PHE A 125 19.72 22.47 -29.34
C PHE A 125 20.90 21.56 -28.94
N GLN A 126 21.39 20.71 -29.84
CA GLN A 126 22.59 19.89 -29.58
C GLN A 126 23.85 20.73 -29.41
N ASN A 127 24.02 21.78 -30.22
CA ASN A 127 25.13 22.72 -30.08
C ASN A 127 25.05 23.44 -28.71
N LEU A 128 23.85 23.80 -28.28
CA LEU A 128 23.63 24.40 -26.95
C LEU A 128 24.01 23.45 -25.81
N ILE A 129 23.65 22.16 -25.91
CA ILE A 129 24.06 21.13 -24.94
C ILE A 129 25.58 20.97 -24.90
N TYR A 130 26.23 20.96 -26.07
CA TYR A 130 27.69 20.82 -26.17
C TYR A 130 28.39 22.00 -25.47
N THR A 131 28.00 23.24 -25.79
CA THR A 131 28.56 24.45 -25.16
C THR A 131 28.26 24.52 -23.66
N ALA A 132 27.06 24.16 -23.24
CA ALA A 132 26.68 24.06 -21.83
C ALA A 132 27.53 23.03 -21.08
N GLY A 133 27.90 21.92 -21.74
CA GLY A 133 28.79 20.90 -21.20
C GLY A 133 30.23 21.38 -20.99
N GLU A 134 30.77 22.19 -21.91
CA GLU A 134 32.13 22.74 -21.80
C GLU A 134 32.28 23.76 -20.66
N LEU A 135 31.23 24.53 -20.36
CA LEU A 135 31.23 25.53 -19.28
C LEU A 135 31.29 24.91 -17.88
N LEU A 136 31.01 23.62 -17.77
CA LEU A 136 30.94 22.93 -16.49
C LEU A 136 32.23 22.16 -16.22
N HIS A 137 33.03 22.61 -15.24
CA HIS A 137 34.20 21.85 -14.73
C HIS A 137 33.82 20.46 -14.19
N ARG A 138 32.56 20.29 -13.78
CA ARG A 138 31.85 19.02 -13.55
C ARG A 138 30.41 19.19 -14.01
N SER A 139 29.97 18.39 -14.98
CA SER A 139 28.58 18.43 -15.45
C SER A 139 27.65 17.88 -14.37
N HIS A 140 26.83 18.76 -13.79
CA HIS A 140 25.82 18.36 -12.82
C HIS A 140 24.51 18.07 -13.56
N TYR A 141 24.34 16.81 -13.96
CA TYR A 141 23.08 16.30 -14.47
C TYR A 141 22.17 15.95 -13.30
N TYR A 142 20.90 16.36 -13.39
CA TYR A 142 19.91 16.08 -12.37
C TYR A 142 18.71 15.34 -12.96
N ILE A 143 18.01 14.59 -12.12
CA ILE A 143 16.71 14.01 -12.47
C ILE A 143 15.76 15.17 -12.75
N GLY A 144 15.18 15.17 -13.95
CA GLY A 144 14.18 16.12 -14.40
C GLY A 144 12.87 15.42 -14.78
N GLY A 145 11.80 16.20 -14.85
CA GLY A 145 10.48 15.72 -15.22
C GLY A 145 9.69 15.27 -14.01
N ASN A 146 8.47 15.78 -13.91
CA ASN A 146 7.59 15.59 -12.77
C ASN A 146 7.43 14.10 -12.41
N ALA A 147 7.21 13.21 -13.39
CA ALA A 147 7.01 11.79 -13.12
C ALA A 147 8.26 11.14 -12.51
N ALA A 148 9.44 11.47 -13.03
CA ALA A 148 10.71 10.96 -12.53
C ALA A 148 11.02 11.51 -11.12
N LEU A 149 10.80 12.80 -10.89
CA LEU A 149 10.99 13.47 -9.60
C LEU A 149 10.06 12.92 -8.51
N MET A 150 8.76 12.77 -8.82
CA MET A 150 7.80 12.14 -7.90
C MET A 150 8.19 10.69 -7.61
N SER A 151 8.61 9.94 -8.63
CA SER A 151 9.04 8.55 -8.46
C SER A 151 10.28 8.41 -7.61
N GLU A 152 11.28 9.28 -7.82
CA GLU A 152 12.49 9.37 -7.02
C GLU A 152 12.15 9.70 -5.56
N LYS A 153 11.23 10.65 -5.34
CA LYS A 153 10.81 10.99 -3.98
C LYS A 153 10.11 9.84 -3.28
N ILE A 154 9.23 9.14 -3.98
CA ILE A 154 8.55 7.96 -3.42
C ILE A 154 9.59 6.87 -3.08
N ALA A 155 10.52 6.60 -4.00
CA ALA A 155 11.53 5.57 -3.83
C ALA A 155 12.53 5.89 -2.70
N SER A 156 12.98 7.14 -2.59
CA SER A 156 13.94 7.61 -1.57
C SER A 156 13.31 7.81 -0.19
N SER A 157 12.00 8.07 -0.11
CA SER A 157 11.29 8.16 1.17
C SER A 157 11.03 6.79 1.80
N PHE A 158 11.06 5.73 0.99
CA PHE A 158 10.98 4.33 1.42
C PHE A 158 12.12 3.52 0.81
N PRO A 159 13.38 3.84 1.16
CA PRO A 159 14.52 3.23 0.49
C PRO A 159 14.44 1.72 0.70
N ARG A 160 14.48 0.98 -0.42
CA ARG A 160 14.73 -0.46 -0.35
C ARG A 160 15.97 -0.63 0.49
N THR A 161 15.83 -1.51 1.47
CA THR A 161 16.90 -2.15 2.20
C THR A 161 17.82 -2.91 1.27
N THR A 162 18.33 -2.30 0.20
CA THR A 162 19.18 -2.95 -0.78
C THR A 162 20.53 -3.02 -0.11
N VAL A 163 20.72 -4.05 0.71
CA VAL A 163 22.03 -4.63 0.85
C VAL A 163 22.43 -4.99 -0.57
N ILE A 164 23.29 -4.16 -1.15
CA ILE A 164 24.13 -4.56 -2.26
C ILE A 164 25.00 -5.68 -1.66
N CYS A 165 24.59 -6.93 -1.84
CA CYS A 165 25.48 -8.05 -1.58
C CYS A 165 26.44 -8.13 -2.77
N PHE A 166 27.51 -7.32 -2.72
CA PHE A 166 28.82 -7.88 -3.01
C PHE A 166 29.16 -8.85 -1.87
N GLU A 167 29.90 -9.89 -2.24
CA GLU A 167 30.21 -11.07 -1.45
C GLU A 167 30.70 -10.80 -0.02
N GLU A 168 30.32 -11.71 0.89
CA GLU A 168 30.98 -12.07 2.15
C GLU A 168 31.48 -10.96 3.10
N LEU A 169 30.80 -10.77 4.24
CA LEU A 169 31.29 -11.09 5.59
C LEU A 169 30.37 -10.43 6.65
N ILE A 170 29.85 -11.27 7.55
CA ILE A 170 29.80 -11.08 9.01
C ILE A 170 29.40 -9.68 9.55
N LEU A 171 28.21 -9.63 10.19
CA LEU A 171 27.63 -8.63 11.13
C LEU A 171 26.47 -7.77 10.62
N ALA A 172 25.28 -8.01 11.21
CA ALA A 172 24.14 -7.10 11.50
C ALA A 172 22.83 -7.91 11.43
N SER A 173 22.27 -8.52 12.49
CA SER A 173 21.71 -7.90 13.70
C SER A 173 20.94 -6.59 13.46
N LEU A 174 19.82 -6.65 12.72
CA LEU A 174 18.74 -5.64 12.78
C LEU A 174 17.34 -6.30 12.82
N PRO A 175 16.38 -5.80 13.64
CA PRO A 175 15.04 -6.36 13.81
C PRO A 175 14.03 -5.90 12.73
N LEU A 176 12.87 -6.57 12.68
CA LEU A 176 11.75 -6.31 11.76
C LEU A 176 11.36 -4.82 11.71
N ASN A 177 11.62 -4.16 10.57
CA ASN A 177 10.82 -3.03 10.06
C ASN A 177 10.84 -2.94 8.52
N PHE A 178 11.16 -4.05 7.84
CA PHE A 178 11.62 -4.02 6.43
C PHE A 178 10.58 -4.33 5.34
N LEU A 179 9.30 -4.54 5.68
CA LEU A 179 8.28 -4.96 4.70
C LEU A 179 7.27 -3.88 4.26
N ASN A 180 7.44 -2.62 4.68
CA ASN A 180 6.57 -1.50 4.30
C ASN A 180 7.19 -0.63 3.20
N GLN A 181 7.53 -1.20 2.05
CA GLN A 181 8.08 -0.44 0.92
C GLN A 181 7.04 -0.31 -0.20
N LEU A 182 6.62 0.92 -0.46
CA LEU A 182 5.85 1.27 -1.65
C LEU A 182 6.72 1.02 -2.88
N GLN A 183 6.25 0.15 -3.77
CA GLN A 183 6.92 -0.13 -5.03
C GLN A 183 6.42 0.83 -6.10
N THR A 184 7.33 1.64 -6.64
CA THR A 184 7.04 2.58 -7.73
C THR A 184 7.37 1.96 -9.07
N TYR A 185 6.44 2.07 -10.00
CA TYR A 185 6.60 1.70 -11.39
C TYR A 185 6.56 2.97 -12.26
N LEU A 186 7.70 3.37 -12.80
CA LEU A 186 7.84 4.57 -13.61
C LEU A 186 7.71 4.24 -15.10
N VAL A 187 6.87 5.01 -15.80
CA VAL A 187 6.72 4.96 -17.25
C VAL A 187 7.00 6.32 -17.84
N GLY A 188 7.96 6.37 -18.76
CA GLY A 188 8.38 7.60 -19.45
C GLY A 188 9.60 7.33 -20.32
N PRO A 189 10.03 8.31 -21.14
CA PRO A 189 11.27 8.21 -21.89
C PRO A 189 12.47 8.14 -20.95
N ILE A 190 13.09 6.96 -20.82
CA ILE A 190 14.25 6.76 -19.94
C ILE A 190 15.46 6.39 -20.79
N GLY A 191 16.42 7.30 -20.88
CA GLY A 191 17.72 7.07 -21.49
C GLY A 191 18.76 6.55 -20.48
N PRO A 192 20.00 6.31 -20.92
CA PRO A 192 21.05 5.74 -20.09
C PRO A 192 21.47 6.63 -18.92
N ARG A 193 21.47 7.97 -19.06
CA ARG A 193 21.84 8.88 -17.96
C ARG A 193 20.75 8.92 -16.90
N LEU A 194 19.50 9.10 -17.30
CA LEU A 194 18.37 9.11 -16.37
C LEU A 194 18.26 7.77 -15.63
N GLN A 195 18.49 6.66 -16.35
CA GLN A 195 18.53 5.32 -15.76
C GLN A 195 19.53 5.22 -14.60
N ALA A 196 20.71 5.84 -14.75
CA ALA A 196 21.77 5.85 -13.75
C ALA A 196 21.50 6.81 -12.58
N LEU A 197 20.78 7.90 -12.82
CA LEU A 197 20.40 8.86 -11.79
C LEU A 197 19.25 8.36 -10.89
N LEU A 198 18.28 7.63 -11.46
CA LEU A 198 17.09 7.14 -10.76
C LEU A 198 17.41 6.08 -9.69
N HIS A 199 16.70 6.16 -8.56
CA HIS A 199 16.83 5.21 -7.47
C HIS A 199 16.65 3.74 -7.93
N PRO A 200 17.51 2.80 -7.50
CA PRO A 200 17.48 1.41 -7.97
C PRO A 200 16.17 0.66 -7.70
N SER A 201 15.38 1.08 -6.70
CA SER A 201 14.10 0.43 -6.38
C SER A 201 12.97 0.72 -7.37
N ILE A 202 13.11 1.75 -8.21
CA ILE A 202 12.09 2.14 -9.20
C ILE A 202 12.05 1.07 -10.29
N VAL A 203 10.89 0.41 -10.41
CA VAL A 203 10.63 -0.58 -11.46
C VAL A 203 10.35 0.14 -12.77
N ARG A 204 10.95 -0.38 -13.83
CA ARG A 204 10.95 0.20 -15.18
C ARG A 204 10.80 -0.92 -16.19
N THR A 205 10.24 -0.64 -17.38
CA THR A 205 10.26 -1.57 -18.51
C THR A 205 11.13 -1.09 -19.64
N ASN A 206 11.72 -2.06 -20.36
CA ASN A 206 12.46 -1.79 -21.59
C ASN A 206 11.59 -1.19 -22.71
N SER A 207 10.27 -1.23 -22.58
CA SER A 207 9.30 -0.78 -23.60
C SER A 207 9.28 0.73 -23.85
N THR A 208 9.81 1.53 -22.93
CA THR A 208 9.90 3.01 -23.04
C THR A 208 11.35 3.52 -22.94
N ARG A 209 12.32 2.61 -23.07
CA ARG A 209 13.74 2.96 -23.06
C ARG A 209 14.12 3.64 -24.36
N ILE A 210 14.81 4.77 -24.26
CA ILE A 210 15.33 5.53 -25.40
C ILE A 210 16.87 5.45 -25.45
N VAL A 211 17.43 5.69 -26.63
CA VAL A 211 18.88 5.57 -26.87
C VAL A 211 19.64 6.74 -26.26
N LYS A 212 19.05 7.94 -26.32
CA LYS A 212 19.59 9.20 -25.81
C LYS A 212 18.57 9.83 -24.89
N ASP A 213 19.01 10.32 -23.73
CA ASP A 213 18.12 11.00 -22.78
C ASP A 213 17.54 12.30 -23.36
N GLU A 214 16.29 12.58 -22.99
CA GLU A 214 15.71 13.92 -23.16
C GLU A 214 16.41 14.88 -22.21
N LEU A 215 16.96 15.96 -22.74
CA LEU A 215 17.74 16.95 -21.99
C LEU A 215 17.00 18.27 -21.92
N HIS A 216 16.93 18.85 -20.73
CA HIS A 216 16.42 20.20 -20.50
C HIS A 216 17.58 21.05 -19.99
N ILE A 217 17.79 22.22 -20.59
CA ILE A 217 18.81 23.16 -20.15
C ILE A 217 18.14 24.19 -19.25
N ILE A 218 18.61 24.27 -18.01
CA ILE A 218 18.14 25.23 -17.02
C ILE A 218 19.20 26.32 -16.89
N MET A 219 18.90 27.48 -17.45
CA MET A 219 19.74 28.66 -17.46
C MET A 219 19.39 29.52 -16.24
N GLU A 220 20.19 29.39 -15.18
CA GLU A 220 20.00 30.15 -13.94
C GLU A 220 20.72 31.50 -13.99
N TYR A 221 20.14 32.49 -13.31
CA TYR A 221 20.75 33.80 -13.10
C TYR A 221 20.39 34.34 -11.71
N LYS A 222 21.28 35.12 -11.13
CA LYS A 222 21.18 35.70 -9.80
C LYS A 222 20.72 37.15 -9.84
N GLN A 223 20.08 37.59 -8.77
CA GLN A 223 19.81 39.01 -8.56
C GLN A 223 21.10 39.83 -8.64
N GLY A 224 21.07 40.92 -9.40
CA GLY A 224 22.23 41.79 -9.63
C GLY A 224 23.20 41.28 -10.70
N GLU A 225 22.95 40.12 -11.30
CA GLU A 225 23.74 39.61 -12.42
C GLU A 225 23.53 40.50 -13.66
N ILE A 226 24.58 40.66 -14.47
CA ILE A 226 24.61 41.59 -15.60
C ILE A 226 24.68 40.80 -16.90
N LEU A 227 23.85 41.17 -17.88
CA LEU A 227 23.92 40.68 -19.26
C LEU A 227 23.81 41.86 -20.22
N GLY A 228 24.91 42.24 -20.87
CA GLY A 228 24.99 43.46 -21.67
C GLY A 228 24.69 44.70 -20.81
N GLU A 229 23.64 45.44 -21.15
CA GLU A 229 23.19 46.64 -20.41
C GLU A 229 22.16 46.32 -19.31
N TYR A 230 21.82 45.05 -19.10
CA TYR A 230 20.71 44.64 -18.25
C TYR A 230 21.17 44.06 -16.93
N VAL A 231 20.44 44.36 -15.86
CA VAL A 231 20.66 43.83 -14.52
C VAL A 231 19.43 43.04 -14.09
N ALA A 232 19.63 41.80 -13.64
CA ALA A 232 18.53 40.96 -13.16
C ALA A 232 17.96 41.49 -11.83
N PRO A 233 16.65 41.83 -11.75
CA PRO A 233 16.05 42.36 -10.53
C PRO A 233 15.83 41.29 -9.46
N ALA A 234 15.79 40.01 -9.84
CA ALA A 234 15.63 38.86 -8.96
C ALA A 234 16.35 37.62 -9.53
N SER A 235 16.76 36.71 -8.65
CA SER A 235 17.30 35.40 -9.05
C SER A 235 16.18 34.53 -9.61
N SER A 236 16.39 33.93 -10.78
CA SER A 236 15.40 33.05 -11.42
C SER A 236 16.08 32.13 -12.45
N ARG A 237 15.28 31.44 -13.26
CA ARG A 237 15.74 30.51 -14.29
C ARG A 237 14.92 30.60 -15.58
N PHE A 238 15.58 30.32 -16.69
CA PHE A 238 14.98 30.11 -18.01
C PHE A 238 15.24 28.66 -18.44
N ILE A 239 14.20 27.94 -18.85
CA ILE A 239 14.31 26.53 -19.25
C ILE A 239 14.11 26.42 -20.75
N THR A 240 14.98 25.67 -21.43
CA THR A 240 14.81 25.32 -22.85
C THR A 240 14.98 23.83 -23.09
N SER A 241 14.15 23.25 -23.96
CA SER A 241 14.16 21.82 -24.27
C SER A 241 13.74 21.52 -25.72
N HIS A 242 14.19 20.35 -26.22
CA HIS A 242 13.72 19.74 -27.46
C HIS A 242 13.11 18.35 -27.17
N ASP A 243 12.03 18.31 -26.37
CA ASP A 243 11.40 17.04 -25.95
C ASP A 243 10.54 16.44 -27.07
N ARG A 244 10.90 15.23 -27.52
CA ARG A 244 10.14 14.48 -28.55
C ARG A 244 9.28 13.38 -27.96
N TYR A 245 9.75 12.72 -26.90
CA TYR A 245 9.17 11.46 -26.45
C TYR A 245 8.17 11.58 -25.29
N SER A 246 8.32 12.55 -24.37
CA SER A 246 7.49 12.61 -23.14
C SER A 246 6.02 12.79 -23.46
N GLY A 247 5.70 13.50 -24.55
CA GLY A 247 4.34 13.71 -25.04
C GLY A 247 3.88 12.71 -26.10
N SER A 248 4.62 11.63 -26.37
CA SER A 248 4.31 10.69 -27.46
C SER A 248 3.15 9.74 -27.13
N SER A 249 2.39 9.32 -28.15
CA SER A 249 1.28 8.37 -27.95
C SER A 249 1.77 7.01 -27.44
N VAL A 250 2.97 6.60 -27.82
CA VAL A 250 3.59 5.34 -27.38
C VAL A 250 3.76 5.33 -25.85
N VAL A 251 4.29 6.41 -25.27
CA VAL A 251 4.48 6.49 -23.82
C VAL A 251 3.13 6.52 -23.09
N ILE A 252 2.16 7.27 -23.60
CA ILE A 252 0.78 7.31 -23.04
C ILE A 252 0.15 5.91 -23.03
N GLU A 253 0.24 5.17 -24.13
CA GLU A 253 -0.30 3.81 -24.23
C GLU A 253 0.41 2.83 -23.29
N MET A 254 1.74 2.92 -23.20
CA MET A 254 2.52 2.10 -22.28
C MET A 254 2.19 2.40 -20.82
N PHE A 255 1.89 3.65 -20.46
CA PHE A 255 1.45 4.02 -19.12
C PHE A 255 0.14 3.32 -18.75
N PHE A 256 -0.88 3.40 -19.61
CA PHE A 256 -2.16 2.71 -19.34
C PHE A 256 -2.05 1.19 -19.40
N LYS A 257 -1.17 0.65 -20.27
CA LYS A 257 -0.85 -0.77 -20.28
C LYS A 257 -0.18 -1.20 -18.96
N ALA A 258 0.73 -0.40 -18.42
CA ALA A 258 1.40 -0.69 -17.14
C ALA A 258 0.40 -0.73 -15.97
N ILE A 259 -0.62 0.13 -15.96
CA ILE A 259 -1.70 0.09 -14.96
C ILE A 259 -2.38 -1.30 -14.95
N SER A 260 -2.70 -1.84 -16.13
CA SER A 260 -3.34 -3.16 -16.25
C SER A 260 -2.44 -4.33 -15.81
N GLN A 261 -1.12 -4.19 -15.98
CA GLN A 261 -0.15 -5.25 -15.69
C GLN A 261 0.33 -5.24 -14.23
N PHE A 262 0.51 -4.05 -13.65
CA PHE A 262 1.09 -3.86 -12.33
C PHE A 262 0.04 -3.88 -11.21
N ASN A 263 -1.24 -3.67 -11.54
CA ASN A 263 -2.37 -3.60 -10.61
C ASN A 263 -2.10 -2.63 -9.44
N PRO A 264 -1.86 -1.34 -9.72
CA PRO A 264 -1.52 -0.35 -8.70
C PRO A 264 -2.67 -0.10 -7.71
N ASP A 265 -2.33 0.45 -6.54
CA ASP A 265 -3.30 1.06 -5.61
C ASP A 265 -3.20 2.60 -5.59
N LEU A 266 -2.28 3.19 -6.35
CA LEU A 266 -2.18 4.62 -6.65
C LEU A 266 -1.72 4.84 -8.09
N ILE A 267 -2.35 5.76 -8.81
CA ILE A 267 -1.94 6.16 -10.15
C ILE A 267 -1.60 7.66 -10.11
N ILE A 268 -0.40 8.02 -10.56
CA ILE A 268 0.04 9.41 -10.69
C ILE A 268 0.26 9.70 -12.17
N LEU A 269 -0.55 10.61 -12.70
CA LEU A 269 -0.45 11.13 -14.06
C LEU A 269 0.11 12.55 -14.02
N THR A 270 1.09 12.82 -14.85
CA THR A 270 1.73 14.12 -15.04
C THR A 270 2.32 14.20 -16.44
N GLY A 271 2.88 15.35 -16.83
CA GLY A 271 3.40 15.60 -18.18
C GLY A 271 2.32 15.95 -19.21
N VAL A 272 1.04 16.06 -18.79
CA VAL A 272 -0.06 16.50 -19.66
C VAL A 272 0.26 17.90 -20.23
N HIS A 273 0.84 18.79 -19.43
CA HIS A 273 1.23 20.15 -19.84
C HIS A 273 2.20 20.19 -21.05
N LEU A 274 3.01 19.15 -21.28
CA LEU A 274 3.95 19.08 -22.40
C LEU A 274 3.27 18.87 -23.75
N LEU A 275 2.01 18.44 -23.77
CA LEU A 275 1.24 18.26 -25.01
C LEU A 275 0.91 19.60 -25.69
N LYS A 276 1.16 20.75 -25.04
CA LYS A 276 0.92 22.09 -25.60
C LYS A 276 1.69 22.34 -26.91
N HIS A 277 2.89 21.77 -27.03
CA HIS A 277 3.78 21.95 -28.19
C HIS A 277 3.39 21.10 -29.42
N GLN A 278 2.38 20.25 -29.30
CA GLN A 278 1.91 19.40 -30.39
C GLN A 278 0.86 20.15 -31.20
N ASN A 279 0.75 19.81 -32.50
CA ASN A 279 -0.32 20.37 -33.32
C ASN A 279 -1.71 20.06 -32.70
N ARG A 280 -2.68 20.93 -32.97
CA ARG A 280 -4.01 20.88 -32.33
C ARG A 280 -4.70 19.52 -32.51
N GLU A 281 -4.60 18.90 -33.68
CA GLU A 281 -5.25 17.61 -33.97
C GLU A 281 -4.66 16.46 -33.15
N MET A 282 -3.33 16.28 -33.16
CA MET A 282 -2.63 15.26 -32.38
C MET A 282 -2.85 15.48 -30.88
N ARG A 283 -2.80 16.73 -30.44
CA ARG A 283 -3.07 17.11 -29.04
C ARG A 283 -4.46 16.65 -28.59
N MET A 284 -5.48 16.89 -29.42
CA MET A 284 -6.85 16.48 -29.15
C MET A 284 -7.04 14.97 -29.17
N GLU A 285 -6.37 14.26 -30.07
CA GLU A 285 -6.37 12.80 -30.10
C GLU A 285 -5.78 12.20 -28.81
N LYS A 286 -4.62 12.72 -28.37
CA LYS A 286 -3.96 12.30 -27.12
C LYS A 286 -4.84 12.59 -25.89
N LEU A 287 -5.47 13.76 -25.81
CA LEU A 287 -6.42 14.07 -24.72
C LEU A 287 -7.63 13.11 -24.71
N ARG A 288 -8.17 12.75 -25.89
CA ARG A 288 -9.25 11.75 -25.99
C ARG A 288 -8.78 10.36 -25.55
N LEU A 289 -7.56 9.98 -25.92
CA LEU A 289 -6.94 8.72 -25.50
C LEU A 289 -6.79 8.66 -23.97
N ILE A 290 -6.24 9.70 -23.34
CA ILE A 290 -6.09 9.79 -21.88
C ILE A 290 -7.46 9.68 -21.21
N ARG A 291 -8.43 10.52 -21.64
CA ARG A 291 -9.79 10.51 -21.09
C ARG A 291 -10.44 9.12 -21.18
N ARG A 292 -10.36 8.47 -22.34
CA ARG A 292 -10.96 7.13 -22.55
C ARG A 292 -10.39 6.11 -21.58
N ASN A 293 -9.07 6.10 -21.39
CA ASN A 293 -8.44 5.15 -20.47
C ASN A 293 -8.73 5.49 -19.00
N LEU A 294 -8.76 6.77 -18.61
CA LEU A 294 -9.13 7.19 -17.24
C LEU A 294 -10.53 6.70 -16.83
N MET A 295 -11.48 6.67 -17.78
CA MET A 295 -12.83 6.16 -17.54
C MET A 295 -12.88 4.63 -17.36
N GLN A 296 -11.87 3.90 -17.83
CA GLN A 296 -11.81 2.43 -17.72
C GLN A 296 -11.09 1.95 -16.46
N ILE A 297 -10.39 2.84 -15.74
CA ILE A 297 -9.72 2.52 -14.48
C ILE A 297 -10.75 2.19 -13.41
N ASP A 298 -10.47 1.14 -12.62
CA ASP A 298 -11.25 0.74 -11.46
C ASP A 298 -11.50 1.95 -10.54
N PRO A 299 -12.75 2.32 -10.23
CA PRO A 299 -13.05 3.49 -9.42
C PRO A 299 -12.48 3.42 -7.99
N ARG A 300 -12.04 2.25 -7.51
CA ARG A 300 -11.39 2.10 -6.19
C ARG A 300 -9.93 2.53 -6.18
N ILE A 301 -9.30 2.74 -7.33
CA ILE A 301 -7.92 3.17 -7.45
C ILE A 301 -7.91 4.68 -7.70
N PRO A 302 -7.37 5.51 -6.79
CA PRO A 302 -7.32 6.94 -6.99
C PRO A 302 -6.31 7.32 -8.07
N VAL A 303 -6.72 8.23 -8.96
CA VAL A 303 -5.84 8.88 -9.92
C VAL A 303 -5.51 10.29 -9.45
N HIS A 304 -4.22 10.58 -9.30
CA HIS A 304 -3.70 11.91 -9.02
C HIS A 304 -3.14 12.55 -10.29
N LEU A 305 -3.49 13.81 -10.54
CA LEU A 305 -2.93 14.64 -11.61
C LEU A 305 -2.04 15.72 -11.01
N GLU A 306 -0.75 15.67 -11.33
CA GLU A 306 0.18 16.78 -11.08
C GLU A 306 0.15 17.72 -12.29
N MET A 307 -0.16 18.99 -12.06
CA MET A 307 -0.06 20.01 -13.09
C MET A 307 1.38 20.49 -13.26
N GLY A 308 1.63 21.13 -14.39
CA GLY A 308 2.86 21.87 -14.64
C GLY A 308 2.55 23.10 -15.47
N SER A 309 3.58 23.85 -15.85
CA SER A 309 3.42 25.15 -16.52
C SER A 309 2.73 25.04 -17.89
N ILE A 310 1.54 25.64 -17.99
CA ILE A 310 0.78 25.77 -19.25
C ILE A 310 0.52 27.25 -19.52
N GLY A 311 0.81 27.71 -20.73
CA GLY A 311 0.55 29.08 -21.19
C GLY A 311 -0.49 29.22 -22.30
N ASP A 312 -1.03 28.10 -22.82
CA ASP A 312 -2.02 28.10 -23.91
C ASP A 312 -3.44 28.00 -23.33
N SER A 313 -4.25 29.03 -23.56
CA SER A 313 -5.63 29.14 -23.06
C SER A 313 -6.56 28.07 -23.64
N ASP A 314 -6.48 27.81 -24.95
CA ASP A 314 -7.30 26.78 -25.60
C ASP A 314 -6.96 25.41 -25.04
N TYR A 315 -5.68 25.16 -24.79
CA TYR A 315 -5.22 23.90 -24.25
C TYR A 315 -5.67 23.68 -22.80
N VAL A 316 -5.55 24.70 -21.93
CA VAL A 316 -6.03 24.62 -20.55
C VAL A 316 -7.53 24.35 -20.49
N GLN A 317 -8.30 25.01 -21.36
CA GLN A 317 -9.74 24.79 -21.43
C GLN A 317 -10.07 23.32 -21.76
N GLU A 318 -9.29 22.68 -22.62
CA GLU A 318 -9.47 21.25 -22.94
C GLU A 318 -9.06 20.34 -21.77
N VAL A 319 -7.99 20.66 -21.04
CA VAL A 319 -7.58 19.91 -19.83
C VAL A 319 -8.64 20.01 -18.73
N LEU A 320 -9.17 21.20 -18.47
CA LEU A 320 -10.26 21.45 -17.52
C LEU A 320 -11.52 20.65 -17.84
N ASN A 321 -11.87 20.53 -19.13
CA ASN A 321 -13.11 19.87 -19.54
C ASN A 321 -12.98 18.35 -19.75
N ARG A 322 -11.77 17.85 -20.05
CA ARG A 322 -11.57 16.44 -20.48
C ARG A 322 -10.76 15.59 -19.53
N ILE A 323 -9.90 16.18 -18.70
CA ILE A 323 -8.97 15.42 -17.86
C ILE A 323 -9.32 15.60 -16.39
N ILE A 324 -9.36 16.84 -15.90
CA ILE A 324 -9.61 17.18 -14.49
C ILE A 324 -10.87 16.49 -13.91
N PRO A 325 -12.00 16.39 -14.63
CA PRO A 325 -13.20 15.75 -14.09
C PRO A 325 -13.07 14.23 -13.87
N HIS A 326 -12.06 13.59 -14.46
CA HIS A 326 -11.88 12.14 -14.47
C HIS A 326 -10.71 11.65 -13.59
N VAL A 327 -10.09 12.54 -12.82
CA VAL A 327 -9.07 12.21 -11.81
C VAL A 327 -9.65 12.43 -10.41
N ASP A 328 -9.14 11.73 -9.40
CA ASP A 328 -9.64 11.80 -8.03
C ASP A 328 -8.95 12.93 -7.23
N SER A 329 -7.70 13.23 -7.58
CA SER A 329 -6.90 14.26 -6.95
C SER A 329 -6.18 15.14 -7.98
N LEU A 330 -6.04 16.42 -7.68
CA LEU A 330 -5.30 17.42 -8.45
C LEU A 330 -4.24 18.10 -7.56
N ALA A 331 -3.07 18.40 -8.10
CA ALA A 331 -2.09 19.29 -7.48
C ALA A 331 -1.69 20.41 -8.45
N LEU A 332 -1.54 21.62 -7.91
CA LEU A 332 -1.21 22.82 -8.66
C LEU A 332 -0.71 23.97 -7.78
N ASN A 333 -0.05 24.94 -8.39
CA ASN A 333 0.44 26.16 -7.73
C ASN A 333 -0.42 27.41 -8.03
N GLU A 334 -0.01 28.56 -7.49
CA GLU A 334 -0.72 29.84 -7.65
C GLU A 334 -0.83 30.31 -9.11
N GLN A 335 0.18 30.04 -9.94
CA GLN A 335 0.18 30.45 -11.35
C GLN A 335 -0.84 29.63 -12.14
N GLU A 336 -0.83 28.31 -11.95
CA GLU A 336 -1.75 27.38 -12.58
C GLU A 336 -3.20 27.62 -12.15
N LEU A 337 -3.43 27.88 -10.85
CA LEU A 337 -4.77 28.20 -10.34
C LEU A 337 -5.31 29.50 -10.93
N ALA A 338 -4.48 30.56 -10.93
CA ALA A 338 -4.87 31.86 -11.47
C ALA A 338 -5.15 31.74 -12.97
N PHE A 339 -4.35 30.95 -13.70
CA PHE A 339 -4.55 30.73 -15.12
C PHE A 339 -5.81 29.92 -15.41
N PHE A 340 -6.13 28.89 -14.62
CA PHE A 340 -7.40 28.17 -14.73
C PHE A 340 -8.59 29.08 -14.52
N SER A 341 -8.52 29.96 -13.54
CA SER A 341 -9.56 30.96 -13.29
C SER A 341 -9.67 31.95 -14.45
N HIS A 342 -8.54 32.44 -14.98
CA HIS A 342 -8.51 33.34 -16.13
C HIS A 342 -9.18 32.73 -17.37
N VAL A 343 -8.78 31.51 -17.73
CA VAL A 343 -9.25 30.82 -18.95
C VAL A 343 -10.73 30.45 -18.87
N ALA A 344 -11.20 29.98 -17.71
CA ALA A 344 -12.59 29.54 -17.54
C ALA A 344 -13.50 30.62 -16.93
N ASN A 345 -13.05 31.87 -16.88
CA ASN A 345 -13.77 33.01 -16.30
C ASN A 345 -14.26 32.76 -14.86
N GLY A 346 -13.38 32.20 -14.04
CA GLY A 346 -13.60 31.92 -12.63
C GLY A 346 -13.36 33.15 -11.72
N PRO A 347 -13.44 32.97 -10.39
CA PRO A 347 -13.20 34.04 -9.43
C PRO A 347 -11.78 34.61 -9.53
N TYR A 348 -11.65 35.93 -9.50
CA TYR A 348 -10.34 36.61 -9.56
C TYR A 348 -9.51 36.29 -10.82
N ALA A 349 -10.18 36.06 -11.96
CA ALA A 349 -9.57 35.87 -13.28
C ALA A 349 -8.62 37.02 -13.70
N ASP A 350 -8.82 38.20 -13.14
CA ASP A 350 -8.02 39.42 -13.34
C ASP A 350 -6.64 39.38 -12.66
N LEU A 351 -6.38 38.42 -11.76
CA LEU A 351 -5.09 38.29 -11.08
C LEU A 351 -4.01 37.62 -11.94
N TYR A 352 -4.36 37.08 -13.10
CA TYR A 352 -3.38 36.49 -14.02
C TYR A 352 -2.77 37.58 -14.93
N PRO A 353 -1.43 37.61 -15.13
CA PRO A 353 -0.43 36.71 -14.56
C PRO A 353 -0.09 37.03 -13.10
N MET A 354 0.10 35.98 -12.30
CA MET A 354 0.33 36.09 -10.87
C MET A 354 1.81 35.85 -10.52
N SER A 355 2.38 36.72 -9.68
CA SER A 355 3.73 36.53 -9.12
C SER A 355 3.72 35.50 -7.97
N PRO A 356 4.73 34.62 -7.86
CA PRO A 356 4.82 33.66 -6.76
C PRO A 356 4.75 34.32 -5.38
N GLY A 357 3.97 33.74 -4.46
CA GLY A 357 3.82 34.23 -3.09
C GLY A 357 3.03 35.54 -2.92
N ALA A 358 2.54 36.16 -4.01
CA ALA A 358 1.79 37.42 -3.94
C ALA A 358 0.29 37.24 -3.66
N VAL A 359 -0.20 35.99 -3.58
CA VAL A 359 -1.63 35.70 -3.51
C VAL A 359 -2.14 35.65 -2.07
N HIS A 360 -3.25 36.35 -1.82
CA HIS A 360 -3.94 36.25 -0.54
C HIS A 360 -4.75 34.95 -0.45
N VAL A 361 -4.68 34.29 0.72
CA VAL A 361 -5.29 32.98 0.96
C VAL A 361 -6.80 32.97 0.66
N HIS A 362 -7.55 33.99 1.07
CA HIS A 362 -8.99 34.05 0.79
C HIS A 362 -9.32 34.04 -0.71
N LYS A 363 -8.47 34.62 -1.57
CA LYS A 363 -8.69 34.58 -3.03
C LYS A 363 -8.45 33.18 -3.60
N VAL A 364 -7.40 32.51 -3.11
CA VAL A 364 -7.12 31.10 -3.44
C VAL A 364 -8.27 30.20 -2.99
N VAL A 365 -8.82 30.42 -1.79
CA VAL A 365 -9.96 29.64 -1.28
C VAL A 365 -11.19 29.79 -2.17
N GLU A 366 -11.51 30.99 -2.68
CA GLU A 366 -12.60 31.17 -3.64
C GLU A 366 -12.33 30.45 -4.97
N MET A 367 -11.10 30.55 -5.51
CA MET A 367 -10.73 29.87 -6.76
C MET A 367 -10.77 28.35 -6.61
N ILE A 368 -10.22 27.79 -5.53
CA ILE A 368 -10.26 26.34 -5.31
C ILE A 368 -11.69 25.86 -5.04
N TYR A 369 -12.48 26.63 -4.29
CA TYR A 369 -13.89 26.32 -4.07
C TYR A 369 -14.63 26.26 -5.41
N TRP A 370 -14.47 27.26 -6.27
CA TRP A 370 -15.01 27.25 -7.64
C TRP A 370 -14.53 26.03 -8.44
N LEU A 371 -13.24 25.72 -8.41
CA LEU A 371 -12.66 24.62 -9.18
C LEU A 371 -13.24 23.26 -8.75
N ILE A 372 -13.31 22.99 -7.45
CA ILE A 372 -13.83 21.71 -6.92
C ILE A 372 -15.35 21.59 -7.05
N THR A 373 -16.10 22.69 -7.03
CA THR A 373 -17.56 22.63 -7.25
C THR A 373 -17.91 22.54 -8.73
N THR A 374 -17.12 23.18 -9.61
CA THR A 374 -17.38 23.23 -11.06
C THR A 374 -16.92 21.96 -11.77
N TYR A 375 -15.75 21.42 -11.40
CA TYR A 375 -15.13 20.27 -12.06
C TYR A 375 -14.98 19.04 -11.15
N GLY A 376 -15.34 19.17 -9.87
CA GLY A 376 -15.36 18.05 -8.93
C GLY A 376 -16.64 17.25 -8.96
N PHE A 377 -16.62 16.11 -8.27
CA PHE A 377 -17.82 15.27 -8.16
C PHE A 377 -18.92 16.01 -7.39
N ASP A 378 -20.15 15.89 -7.88
CA ASP A 378 -21.32 16.39 -7.17
C ASP A 378 -22.43 15.34 -7.15
N LYS A 379 -22.79 14.86 -5.96
CA LYS A 379 -23.81 13.81 -5.77
C LYS A 379 -25.17 14.39 -5.38
N THR A 380 -25.29 15.70 -5.16
CA THR A 380 -26.56 16.30 -4.73
C THR A 380 -27.58 16.34 -5.86
N ASP A 381 -27.12 16.42 -7.12
CA ASP A 381 -27.97 16.43 -8.30
C ASP A 381 -27.58 15.33 -9.31
N PRO A 382 -28.37 14.23 -9.42
CA PRO A 382 -28.16 13.16 -10.40
C PRO A 382 -28.28 13.59 -11.87
N THR A 383 -28.86 14.77 -12.14
CA THR A 383 -29.00 15.32 -13.49
C THR A 383 -27.85 16.26 -13.87
N SER A 384 -27.03 16.65 -12.89
CA SER A 384 -25.85 17.48 -13.11
C SER A 384 -24.80 16.73 -13.91
N ARG A 385 -24.12 17.46 -14.81
CA ARG A 385 -22.95 16.97 -15.54
C ARG A 385 -21.86 16.43 -14.61
N ASN A 386 -21.84 16.93 -13.36
CA ASN A 386 -20.81 16.64 -12.36
C ASN A 386 -21.07 15.33 -11.58
N TYR A 387 -22.22 14.67 -11.78
CA TYR A 387 -22.55 13.42 -11.10
C TYR A 387 -21.56 12.28 -11.44
N GLY A 388 -21.02 12.27 -12.66
CA GLY A 388 -20.03 11.30 -13.13
C GLY A 388 -18.57 11.69 -12.89
N TYR A 389 -18.30 12.84 -12.26
CA TYR A 389 -16.94 13.33 -12.03
C TYR A 389 -16.32 12.65 -10.81
N LYS A 390 -14.99 12.63 -10.75
CA LYS A 390 -14.21 11.94 -9.71
C LYS A 390 -13.46 12.89 -8.78
N LEU A 391 -13.16 14.11 -9.22
CA LEU A 391 -12.27 15.02 -8.48
C LEU A 391 -12.87 15.35 -7.12
N SER A 392 -12.13 14.99 -6.08
CA SER A 392 -12.54 15.09 -4.68
C SER A 392 -11.44 15.63 -3.77
N ARG A 393 -10.20 15.78 -4.26
CA ARG A 393 -9.05 16.32 -3.52
C ARG A 393 -8.25 17.28 -4.39
N ILE A 394 -7.89 18.44 -3.84
CA ILE A 394 -6.97 19.41 -4.44
C ILE A 394 -5.87 19.70 -3.43
N HIS A 395 -4.62 19.54 -3.85
CA HIS A 395 -3.44 19.94 -3.09
C HIS A 395 -2.85 21.19 -3.74
N PHE A 396 -3.06 22.33 -3.10
CA PHE A 396 -2.51 23.60 -3.55
C PHE A 396 -1.24 23.89 -2.77
N HIS A 397 -0.16 24.16 -3.49
CA HIS A 397 1.12 24.54 -2.89
C HIS A 397 1.56 25.89 -3.46
N SER A 398 1.92 26.82 -2.57
CA SER A 398 2.53 28.09 -2.92
C SER A 398 3.78 28.30 -2.08
N LEU A 399 4.57 29.32 -2.44
CA LEU A 399 5.80 29.64 -1.73
C LEU A 399 5.58 29.84 -0.21
N THR A 400 4.47 30.48 0.20
CA THR A 400 4.28 30.93 1.59
C THR A 400 3.29 30.09 2.39
N PHE A 401 2.42 29.31 1.73
CA PHE A 401 1.46 28.44 2.38
C PHE A 401 0.97 27.32 1.46
N HIS A 402 0.48 26.23 2.06
CA HIS A 402 -0.18 25.15 1.33
C HIS A 402 -1.64 24.99 1.81
N LEU A 403 -2.49 24.50 0.92
CA LEU A 403 -3.88 24.12 1.22
C LEU A 403 -4.14 22.69 0.75
N MET A 404 -4.81 21.91 1.60
CA MET A 404 -5.43 20.65 1.19
C MET A 404 -6.94 20.79 1.26
N VAL A 405 -7.59 20.66 0.11
CA VAL A 405 -9.03 20.83 -0.03
C VAL A 405 -9.62 19.54 -0.49
N TYR A 406 -10.71 19.11 0.14
CA TYR A 406 -11.38 17.89 -0.26
C TYR A 406 -12.89 17.97 -0.06
N ARG A 407 -13.60 17.17 -0.86
CA ARG A 407 -15.05 17.03 -0.84
C ARG A 407 -15.36 15.54 -0.64
N GLY A 408 -16.40 15.23 0.13
CA GLY A 408 -16.79 13.84 0.41
C GLY A 408 -15.92 13.11 1.43
N THR A 409 -15.98 11.78 1.41
CA THR A 409 -15.45 10.90 2.47
C THR A 409 -14.36 9.93 2.00
N ASP A 410 -13.97 10.01 0.72
CA ASP A 410 -13.01 9.09 0.13
C ASP A 410 -11.57 9.31 0.65
N TRP A 411 -11.27 10.50 1.16
CA TRP A 411 -9.93 10.90 1.62
C TRP A 411 -9.87 11.12 3.14
N SER A 412 -8.75 10.72 3.75
CA SER A 412 -8.43 10.95 5.17
C SER A 412 -6.93 11.17 5.39
N ASN A 413 -6.53 11.50 6.61
CA ASN A 413 -5.15 11.85 7.00
C ASN A 413 -4.53 13.05 6.24
N LEU A 414 -5.37 13.94 5.70
CA LEU A 414 -4.93 15.04 4.83
C LEU A 414 -4.14 16.13 5.56
N ALA A 415 -4.42 16.37 6.84
CA ALA A 415 -3.65 17.31 7.65
C ALA A 415 -2.19 16.87 7.84
N ALA A 416 -1.96 15.57 8.09
CA ALA A 416 -0.61 15.01 8.17
C ALA A 416 0.11 15.10 6.82
N GLY A 417 -0.59 14.83 5.71
CA GLY A 417 -0.02 14.98 4.37
C GLY A 417 0.35 16.42 4.01
N LEU A 418 -0.52 17.37 4.35
CA LEU A 418 -0.25 18.80 4.14
C LEU A 418 0.96 19.27 4.95
N ALA A 419 1.04 18.90 6.24
CA ALA A 419 2.18 19.21 7.10
C ALA A 419 3.48 18.57 6.59
N ALA A 420 3.41 17.32 6.12
CA ALA A 420 4.57 16.62 5.56
C ALA A 420 5.09 17.30 4.29
N GLY A 421 4.18 17.77 3.42
CA GLY A 421 4.52 18.55 2.22
C GLY A 421 5.21 19.88 2.57
N ALA A 422 4.64 20.67 3.49
CA ALA A 422 5.23 21.93 3.94
C ALA A 422 6.61 21.75 4.58
N ARG A 423 6.78 20.70 5.40
CA ARG A 423 8.06 20.34 6.01
C ARG A 423 9.12 19.98 4.96
N VAL A 424 8.75 19.19 3.96
CA VAL A 424 9.67 18.78 2.89
C VAL A 424 10.07 19.96 2.02
N ALA A 425 9.15 20.89 1.75
CA ALA A 425 9.45 22.13 1.03
C ALA A 425 10.62 22.89 1.68
N ALA A 426 10.53 23.11 2.99
CA ALA A 426 11.54 23.82 3.76
C ALA A 426 12.90 23.09 3.76
N ARG A 427 12.90 21.78 4.03
CA ARG A 427 14.13 20.98 4.13
C ARG A 427 14.85 20.86 2.78
N GLN A 428 14.10 20.61 1.71
CA GLN A 428 14.69 20.36 0.40
C GLN A 428 15.20 21.63 -0.26
N ALA A 429 14.49 22.76 -0.13
CA ALA A 429 14.93 24.04 -0.68
C ALA A 429 16.28 24.51 -0.10
N CYS A 430 16.53 24.23 1.19
CA CYS A 430 17.77 24.57 1.88
C CYS A 430 18.85 23.47 1.90
N GLN A 431 18.63 22.32 1.23
CA GLN A 431 19.49 21.13 1.36
C GLN A 431 19.79 20.74 2.83
N ALA A 432 18.85 21.00 3.73
CA ALA A 432 19.02 20.76 5.15
C ALA A 432 18.77 19.29 5.47
N SER A 433 19.84 18.52 5.67
CA SER A 433 19.80 17.13 6.13
C SER A 433 19.71 17.00 7.67
N SER A 434 19.88 18.11 8.42
CA SER A 434 19.85 18.14 9.89
C SER A 434 19.22 19.42 10.45
N ASP A 435 18.81 19.38 11.73
CA ASP A 435 18.18 20.48 12.49
C ASP A 435 19.05 21.74 12.65
N ASN A 436 20.34 21.68 12.27
CA ASN A 436 21.30 22.79 12.46
C ASN A 436 21.10 23.97 11.51
N ASN A 437 20.29 23.84 10.44
CA ASN A 437 20.11 24.89 9.42
C ASN A 437 18.81 25.71 9.58
N MET A 438 18.20 25.74 10.77
CA MET A 438 16.94 26.47 10.99
C MET A 438 17.09 27.99 10.80
N GLU A 439 18.31 28.54 10.82
CA GLU A 439 18.58 29.96 10.57
C GLU A 439 18.34 30.37 9.11
N ASN A 440 18.42 29.39 8.19
CA ASN A 440 18.27 29.60 6.75
C ASN A 440 16.81 29.54 6.28
N VAL A 441 15.87 29.26 7.17
CA VAL A 441 14.44 29.30 6.86
C VAL A 441 13.77 30.48 7.57
N GLU A 442 12.67 30.96 7.01
CA GLU A 442 11.87 32.02 7.59
C GLU A 442 10.39 31.85 7.27
N LEU A 443 9.55 32.36 8.17
CA LEU A 443 8.13 32.48 7.93
C LEU A 443 7.84 33.79 7.18
N ARG A 444 7.34 33.69 5.95
CA ARG A 444 6.93 34.86 5.13
C ARG A 444 5.43 35.15 5.15
N SER A 445 4.65 34.40 5.92
CA SER A 445 3.21 34.62 6.05
C SER A 445 2.88 35.66 7.13
N SER A 446 1.89 36.51 6.88
CA SER A 446 1.38 37.45 7.88
C SER A 446 0.85 36.73 9.13
N ILE A 447 0.98 37.37 10.29
CA ILE A 447 0.57 36.81 11.58
C ILE A 447 -0.94 36.62 11.67
N SER A 448 -1.73 37.53 11.09
CA SER A 448 -3.18 37.40 11.02
C SER A 448 -3.70 37.87 9.66
N PHE A 449 -4.60 37.08 9.07
CA PHE A 449 -5.23 37.41 7.79
C PHE A 449 -6.51 36.59 7.58
N LEU A 450 -7.30 37.01 6.58
CA LEU A 450 -8.55 36.36 6.20
C LEU A 450 -8.26 35.06 5.40
N LEU A 451 -8.77 33.93 5.90
CA LEU A 451 -8.75 32.63 5.22
C LEU A 451 -9.92 32.47 4.26
N ASP A 452 -11.13 32.83 4.71
CA ASP A 452 -12.35 32.60 3.97
C ASP A 452 -13.25 33.83 4.11
N LYS A 453 -13.50 34.51 2.99
CA LYS A 453 -14.27 35.76 2.96
C LYS A 453 -15.76 35.53 3.22
N GLN A 454 -16.34 34.46 2.70
CA GLN A 454 -17.78 34.16 2.88
C GLN A 454 -18.11 33.78 4.32
N LEU A 455 -17.21 33.06 5.00
CA LEU A 455 -17.40 32.64 6.38
C LEU A 455 -16.85 33.65 7.40
N GLY A 456 -16.14 34.69 6.95
CA GLY A 456 -15.40 35.59 7.84
C GLY A 456 -14.35 34.86 8.69
N LYS A 457 -13.74 33.78 8.16
CA LYS A 457 -12.77 32.97 8.91
C LYS A 457 -11.40 33.63 8.86
N TYR A 458 -10.83 33.90 10.01
CA TYR A 458 -9.47 34.42 10.15
C TYR A 458 -8.49 33.34 10.58
N TYR A 459 -7.26 33.45 10.09
CA TYR A 459 -6.10 32.76 10.62
C TYR A 459 -5.39 33.67 11.60
N ASN A 460 -5.08 33.16 12.78
CA ASN A 460 -4.17 33.79 13.73
C ASN A 460 -3.02 32.81 13.92
N PHE A 461 -1.83 33.23 13.52
CA PHE A 461 -0.65 32.38 13.50
C PHE A 461 -0.20 32.08 14.94
N GLU A 462 -0.22 30.79 15.27
CA GLU A 462 0.39 30.24 16.47
C GLU A 462 1.40 29.16 16.05
N PRO A 463 2.71 29.32 16.34
CA PRO A 463 3.73 28.34 15.94
C PRO A 463 3.44 26.92 16.45
N GLN A 464 2.71 26.81 17.58
CA GLN A 464 2.35 25.55 18.24
C GLN A 464 1.11 24.88 17.64
N LYS A 465 0.35 25.61 16.82
CA LYS A 465 -0.87 25.15 16.16
C LYS A 465 -0.94 25.72 14.73
N PRO A 466 0.01 25.32 13.87
CA PRO A 466 0.14 25.93 12.55
C PRO A 466 -0.92 25.50 11.54
N LEU A 467 -1.64 24.42 11.85
CA LEU A 467 -2.71 23.93 10.99
C LEU A 467 -4.06 24.43 11.44
N VAL A 468 -4.85 24.92 10.49
CA VAL A 468 -6.26 25.27 10.68
C VAL A 468 -7.10 24.55 9.64
N SER A 469 -8.17 23.91 10.08
CA SER A 469 -9.19 23.36 9.19
C SER A 469 -10.52 24.05 9.40
N TRP A 470 -11.29 24.16 8.32
CA TRP A 470 -12.66 24.65 8.34
C TRP A 470 -13.45 24.01 7.19
N MET A 471 -14.76 24.17 7.23
CA MET A 471 -15.67 23.61 6.23
C MET A 471 -16.54 24.73 5.67
N ARG A 472 -16.64 24.79 4.33
CA ARG A 472 -17.59 25.65 3.61
C ARG A 472 -18.53 24.73 2.84
N ASN A 473 -19.80 24.72 3.25
CA ASN A 473 -20.80 23.76 2.77
C ASN A 473 -20.31 22.31 2.97
N ASP A 474 -20.04 21.58 1.89
CA ASP A 474 -19.56 20.20 1.90
C ASP A 474 -18.08 20.05 1.49
N VAL A 475 -17.36 21.17 1.40
CA VAL A 475 -15.93 21.23 1.08
C VAL A 475 -15.14 21.58 2.34
N VAL A 476 -14.16 20.73 2.66
CA VAL A 476 -13.26 20.92 3.80
C VAL A 476 -11.93 21.47 3.31
N PHE A 477 -11.45 22.51 3.99
CA PHE A 477 -10.17 23.15 3.76
C PHE A 477 -9.25 22.90 4.94
N VAL A 478 -7.99 22.60 4.65
CA VAL A 478 -6.91 22.52 5.63
C VAL A 478 -5.79 23.43 5.17
N TYR A 479 -5.34 24.33 6.04
CA TYR A 479 -4.29 25.32 5.78
C TYR A 479 -3.07 25.05 6.66
N THR A 480 -1.88 25.28 6.11
CA THR A 480 -0.63 25.42 6.87
C THR A 480 0.24 26.50 6.22
N PRO A 481 0.98 27.32 6.99
CA PRO A 481 2.05 28.13 6.43
C PRO A 481 3.20 27.25 5.93
N VAL A 482 4.16 27.85 5.23
CA VAL A 482 5.40 27.20 4.79
C VAL A 482 6.59 28.00 5.31
N LEU A 483 7.66 27.29 5.69
CA LEU A 483 8.95 27.88 5.99
C LEU A 483 9.76 28.00 4.69
N VAL A 484 10.05 29.24 4.30
CA VAL A 484 10.73 29.56 3.05
C VAL A 484 12.22 29.59 3.28
N CYS A 485 12.99 28.95 2.40
CA CYS A 485 14.44 29.04 2.43
C CYS A 485 14.89 30.45 2.00
N LYS A 486 15.71 31.11 2.83
CA LYS A 486 16.31 32.43 2.53
C LYS A 486 17.28 32.34 1.36
N PHE A 487 18.04 31.26 1.29
CA PHE A 487 19.10 31.02 0.30
C PHE A 487 18.88 29.66 -0.37
N PRO A 488 17.89 29.53 -1.27
CA PRO A 488 17.60 28.25 -1.87
C PRO A 488 18.73 27.82 -2.81
N THR A 489 19.20 26.58 -2.65
CA THR A 489 20.23 26.00 -3.52
C THR A 489 19.63 25.26 -4.71
N ARG A 490 18.40 24.77 -4.58
CA ARG A 490 17.65 24.09 -5.65
C ARG A 490 16.14 24.21 -5.39
N THR A 491 15.41 24.79 -6.34
CA THR A 491 13.95 24.94 -6.28
C THR A 491 13.23 24.17 -7.39
N VAL A 492 13.94 23.76 -8.44
CA VAL A 492 13.39 22.95 -9.53
C VAL A 492 12.93 21.59 -8.99
N GLY A 493 11.67 21.23 -9.30
CA GLY A 493 11.05 19.98 -8.87
C GLY A 493 10.56 19.97 -7.41
N LEU A 494 10.56 21.11 -6.73
CA LEU A 494 10.10 21.18 -5.33
C LEU A 494 8.59 20.88 -5.22
N ASP A 495 7.80 21.41 -6.15
CA ASP A 495 6.34 21.18 -6.25
C ASP A 495 6.01 19.69 -6.34
N ASP A 496 6.69 18.97 -7.24
CA ASP A 496 6.53 17.52 -7.44
C ASP A 496 6.79 16.73 -6.14
N VAL A 497 7.81 17.14 -5.39
CA VAL A 497 8.21 16.49 -4.15
C VAL A 497 7.23 16.82 -3.01
N ILE A 498 6.70 18.05 -2.97
CA ILE A 498 5.64 18.45 -2.05
C ILE A 498 4.39 17.59 -2.30
N SER A 499 3.97 17.48 -3.56
CA SER A 499 2.78 16.71 -3.96
C SER A 499 2.94 15.22 -3.71
N ALA A 500 4.07 14.62 -4.08
CA ALA A 500 4.38 13.23 -3.77
C ALA A 500 4.35 12.97 -2.27
N THR A 501 5.01 13.82 -1.46
CA THR A 501 5.04 13.67 0.00
C THR A 501 3.64 13.79 0.62
N GLY A 502 2.84 14.74 0.13
CA GLY A 502 1.46 14.92 0.59
C GLY A 502 0.58 13.72 0.28
N LEU A 503 0.74 13.09 -0.89
CA LEU A 503 0.04 11.86 -1.25
C LEU A 503 0.43 10.66 -0.39
N LEU A 504 1.73 10.47 -0.12
CA LEU A 504 2.24 9.34 0.67
C LEU A 504 1.70 9.29 2.09
N HIS A 505 1.36 10.45 2.63
CA HIS A 505 0.75 10.60 3.95
C HIS A 505 -0.77 10.76 3.89
N SER A 506 -1.36 10.87 2.70
CA SER A 506 -2.82 10.85 2.52
C SER A 506 -3.32 9.40 2.50
N GLN A 507 -4.58 9.21 2.89
CA GLN A 507 -5.26 7.92 2.83
C GLN A 507 -6.48 8.01 1.92
N PHE A 508 -6.66 7.02 1.05
CA PHE A 508 -7.81 6.91 0.16
C PHE A 508 -8.57 5.60 0.39
N TYR A 509 -9.89 5.67 0.46
CA TYR A 509 -10.75 4.50 0.56
C TYR A 509 -12.15 4.77 -0.01
N ARG A 510 -12.57 4.00 -1.02
CA ARG A 510 -13.89 4.11 -1.66
C ARG A 510 -14.61 2.76 -1.62
N PHE A 511 -15.78 2.70 -0.98
CA PHE A 511 -16.63 1.50 -0.97
C PHE A 511 -17.26 1.26 -2.34
N GLU A 512 -17.34 -0.01 -2.77
CA GLU A 512 -18.09 -0.40 -3.96
C GLU A 512 -19.58 -0.07 -3.75
N ARG A 513 -20.09 0.92 -4.48
CA ARG A 513 -21.53 1.15 -4.63
C ARG A 513 -21.93 0.56 -5.96
N SER A 514 -22.92 -0.33 -5.96
CA SER A 514 -23.56 -0.85 -7.17
C SER A 514 -23.90 0.31 -8.11
N SER A 515 -23.24 0.39 -9.25
CA SER A 515 -23.61 1.32 -10.31
C SER A 515 -24.90 0.83 -10.95
N ALA A 516 -26.05 1.29 -10.43
CA ALA A 516 -27.27 1.30 -11.22
C ALA A 516 -27.08 2.37 -12.30
N CYS A 517 -26.90 1.90 -13.53
CA CYS A 517 -27.27 2.67 -14.71
C CYS A 517 -28.70 3.17 -14.49
N THR A 518 -28.92 4.45 -14.79
CA THR A 518 -30.15 5.22 -14.59
C THR A 518 -31.44 4.43 -14.84
N ARG A 519 -32.29 4.25 -13.80
CA ARG A 519 -33.76 4.29 -13.92
C ARG A 519 -34.47 4.36 -12.56
N LYS A 520 -35.08 5.54 -12.34
CA LYS A 520 -36.21 5.95 -11.47
C LYS A 520 -36.33 5.38 -10.05
N ALA A 521 -36.23 6.30 -9.09
CA ALA A 521 -36.51 6.13 -7.67
C ALA A 521 -37.95 5.66 -7.37
N LYS A 522 -38.06 4.73 -6.41
CA LYS A 522 -39.21 4.64 -5.50
C LYS A 522 -38.69 4.86 -4.08
N LYS A 523 -39.43 5.65 -3.30
CA LYS A 523 -39.14 5.97 -1.88
C LYS A 523 -38.79 4.71 -1.08
N PRO A 524 -37.90 4.80 -0.07
CA PRO A 524 -37.48 3.63 0.69
C PRO A 524 -38.69 3.01 1.36
N VAL A 525 -38.84 1.71 1.18
CA VAL A 525 -39.88 0.92 1.83
C VAL A 525 -39.47 0.78 3.29
N LYS A 526 -40.46 0.84 4.18
CA LYS A 526 -40.38 0.86 5.65
C LYS A 526 -39.52 -0.27 6.28
N TRP A 527 -39.10 -1.28 5.53
CA TRP A 527 -38.17 -2.32 5.98
C TRP A 527 -36.71 -1.87 6.06
N ILE A 528 -36.33 -0.72 5.47
CA ILE A 528 -34.96 -0.19 5.53
C ILE A 528 -34.64 0.45 6.88
N GLU A 529 -35.64 0.89 7.64
CA GLU A 529 -35.44 1.29 9.05
C GLU A 529 -35.26 0.07 9.97
N ASP A 530 -35.65 -1.12 9.51
CA ASP A 530 -35.49 -2.40 10.21
C ASP A 530 -34.31 -3.26 9.65
N ALA A 531 -33.54 -2.73 8.68
CA ALA A 531 -32.49 -3.49 8.00
C ALA A 531 -31.12 -3.30 8.67
N THR A 532 -30.72 -4.32 9.43
CA THR A 532 -29.38 -4.42 10.03
C THR A 532 -28.25 -4.41 8.99
N THR A 533 -27.24 -3.57 9.23
CA THR A 533 -25.98 -3.41 8.48
C THR A 533 -25.08 -4.65 8.54
N TYR A 534 -24.07 -4.72 7.66
CA TYR A 534 -23.07 -5.82 7.60
C TYR A 534 -22.28 -5.99 8.92
N SER A 535 -22.25 -4.98 9.77
CA SER A 535 -21.71 -5.02 11.14
C SER A 535 -22.66 -5.67 12.16
N GLU A 536 -23.96 -5.76 11.87
CA GLU A 536 -25.00 -6.27 12.77
C GLU A 536 -25.38 -7.72 12.49
N THR A 537 -25.06 -8.24 11.29
CA THR A 537 -25.43 -9.59 10.82
C THR A 537 -24.69 -10.76 11.50
N PHE A 538 -23.82 -10.51 12.48
CA PHE A 538 -23.07 -11.54 13.19
C PHE A 538 -23.57 -11.84 14.61
N SER A 539 -24.84 -11.56 14.90
CA SER A 539 -25.44 -11.82 16.22
C SER A 539 -26.63 -12.78 16.25
N THR A 540 -27.08 -13.35 15.13
CA THR A 540 -28.25 -14.26 15.16
C THR A 540 -28.07 -15.50 14.29
N MET A 541 -28.20 -16.66 14.93
CA MET A 541 -28.39 -17.94 14.25
C MET A 541 -29.68 -17.87 13.43
N VAL A 542 -29.63 -18.25 12.15
CA VAL A 542 -30.85 -18.43 11.36
C VAL A 542 -30.97 -19.87 10.88
N ASP A 543 -32.15 -20.40 11.14
CA ASP A 543 -32.71 -21.74 10.91
C ASP A 543 -32.59 -22.21 9.44
N PRO A 544 -32.19 -23.48 9.14
CA PRO A 544 -31.93 -23.93 7.78
C PRO A 544 -33.17 -24.28 6.92
N PHE A 545 -34.41 -24.10 7.38
CA PHE A 545 -35.60 -24.54 6.64
C PHE A 545 -36.40 -23.45 5.90
N ALA A 546 -35.91 -22.21 5.80
CA ALA A 546 -36.56 -21.19 4.97
C ALA A 546 -36.33 -21.46 3.47
N SER A 547 -37.40 -21.62 2.70
CA SER A 547 -37.36 -21.79 1.24
C SER A 547 -36.82 -20.54 0.54
N GLY A 548 -36.01 -20.75 -0.50
CA GLY A 548 -35.33 -19.69 -1.25
C GLY A 548 -36.28 -18.76 -2.03
N PRO A 549 -35.88 -17.50 -2.32
CA PRO A 549 -36.81 -16.41 -2.60
C PRO A 549 -37.30 -16.29 -4.05
N TYR A 550 -37.05 -17.26 -4.94
CA TYR A 550 -37.38 -17.13 -6.36
C TYR A 550 -38.14 -18.34 -6.93
N PRO A 551 -39.26 -18.13 -7.65
CA PRO A 551 -39.97 -19.20 -8.35
C PRO A 551 -39.11 -19.83 -9.46
N ILE A 552 -39.20 -21.16 -9.59
CA ILE A 552 -38.41 -22.00 -10.50
C ILE A 552 -38.55 -21.58 -11.99
N GLU A 553 -39.65 -20.93 -12.35
CA GLU A 553 -39.95 -20.47 -13.71
C GLU A 553 -39.05 -19.33 -14.20
N ASP A 554 -38.55 -18.47 -13.31
CA ASP A 554 -37.66 -17.36 -13.67
C ASP A 554 -36.23 -17.84 -13.97
N LEU A 555 -35.81 -18.96 -13.37
CA LEU A 555 -34.54 -19.63 -13.62
C LEU A 555 -34.49 -20.27 -15.02
N ALA A 556 -35.64 -20.71 -15.55
CA ALA A 556 -35.75 -21.27 -16.90
C ALA A 556 -35.58 -20.20 -17.99
N ARG A 557 -36.13 -18.98 -17.78
CA ARG A 557 -35.96 -17.86 -18.71
C ARG A 557 -34.51 -17.36 -18.77
N LEU A 558 -33.81 -17.37 -17.64
CA LEU A 558 -32.39 -16.98 -17.59
C LEU A 558 -31.49 -17.97 -18.36
N LYS A 559 -31.79 -19.28 -18.28
CA LYS A 559 -31.07 -20.31 -19.05
C LYS A 559 -31.24 -20.13 -20.57
N MET A 560 -32.45 -19.84 -21.05
CA MET A 560 -32.70 -19.57 -22.48
C MET A 560 -31.97 -18.31 -22.98
N SER A 561 -31.87 -17.27 -22.14
CA SER A 561 -31.12 -16.05 -22.48
C SER A 561 -29.61 -16.33 -22.61
N ILE A 562 -29.05 -17.14 -21.70
CA ILE A 562 -27.63 -17.52 -21.70
C ILE A 562 -27.27 -18.41 -22.92
N GLU A 563 -28.15 -19.32 -23.34
CA GLU A 563 -27.92 -20.13 -24.55
C GLU A 563 -27.94 -19.29 -25.84
N LYS A 564 -28.81 -18.28 -25.89
CA LYS A 564 -28.90 -17.34 -27.02
C LYS A 564 -27.61 -16.52 -27.14
N SER A 565 -27.03 -16.08 -26.01
CA SER A 565 -25.74 -15.38 -25.97
C SER A 565 -24.54 -16.28 -26.33
N LYS A 566 -24.58 -17.58 -26.00
CA LYS A 566 -23.53 -18.55 -26.39
C LYS A 566 -23.51 -18.83 -27.90
N LYS A 567 -24.66 -18.77 -28.60
CA LYS A 567 -24.73 -18.92 -30.07
C LYS A 567 -24.10 -17.72 -30.80
N VAL A 568 -24.26 -16.50 -30.29
CA VAL A 568 -23.66 -15.28 -30.87
C VAL A 568 -22.14 -15.25 -30.65
N ALA A 569 -21.66 -15.75 -29.50
CA ALA A 569 -20.23 -15.84 -29.22
C ALA A 569 -19.50 -16.93 -30.04
N LYS A 570 -20.19 -17.93 -30.59
CA LYS A 570 -19.59 -19.02 -31.39
C LYS A 570 -19.14 -18.58 -32.79
N ASN A 571 -19.69 -17.49 -33.34
CA ASN A 571 -19.37 -17.05 -34.71
C ASN A 571 -18.14 -16.11 -34.80
N VAL A 572 -17.55 -15.71 -33.67
CA VAL A 572 -16.37 -14.82 -33.62
C VAL A 572 -15.08 -15.59 -33.26
N VAL A 573 -15.17 -16.89 -32.97
CA VAL A 573 -14.03 -17.73 -32.57
C VAL A 573 -13.52 -18.54 -33.75
N ASN A 574 -12.96 -17.88 -34.76
CA ASN A 574 -12.12 -18.53 -35.77
C ASN A 574 -10.85 -17.71 -36.01
N SER A 575 -10.06 -17.57 -34.94
CA SER A 575 -8.67 -17.15 -35.01
C SER A 575 -7.86 -18.08 -34.10
N LYS A 576 -7.05 -18.94 -34.73
CA LYS A 576 -6.21 -19.98 -34.11
C LYS A 576 -5.14 -19.44 -33.14
N TYR A 577 -5.10 -18.12 -32.88
CA TYR A 577 -4.07 -17.46 -32.07
C TYR A 577 -4.46 -17.21 -30.59
N VAL A 578 -5.74 -17.36 -30.23
CA VAL A 578 -6.24 -17.07 -28.86
C VAL A 578 -6.18 -18.31 -27.93
N LYS A 579 -5.87 -19.50 -28.46
CA LYS A 579 -5.78 -20.73 -27.65
C LYS A 579 -4.46 -20.89 -26.88
N SER A 580 -3.40 -20.16 -27.19
CA SER A 580 -2.09 -20.33 -26.54
C SER A 580 -1.81 -19.42 -25.34
N VAL A 581 -2.73 -18.51 -24.97
CA VAL A 581 -2.52 -17.54 -23.88
C VAL A 581 -3.40 -17.80 -22.66
N ARG A 582 -4.18 -18.89 -22.65
CA ARG A 582 -5.11 -19.23 -21.54
C ARG A 582 -4.67 -20.37 -20.62
N GLU A 583 -3.41 -20.80 -20.68
CA GLU A 583 -2.87 -21.80 -19.74
C GLU A 583 -1.54 -21.36 -19.12
N GLN A 584 -1.64 -20.63 -18.02
CA GLN A 584 -0.75 -20.83 -16.86
C GLN A 584 -1.60 -20.82 -15.59
N ASN A 585 -2.58 -21.73 -15.52
CA ASN A 585 -3.38 -21.94 -14.31
C ASN A 585 -2.48 -22.38 -13.15
N LYS A 586 -2.42 -21.57 -12.09
CA LYS A 586 -1.74 -21.91 -10.81
C LYS A 586 -2.38 -23.12 -10.11
N THR A 587 -3.62 -23.45 -10.43
CA THR A 587 -4.41 -24.55 -9.85
C THR A 587 -4.36 -25.79 -10.74
N LEU A 588 -4.22 -26.97 -10.13
CA LEU A 588 -4.47 -28.24 -10.82
C LEU A 588 -5.96 -28.36 -11.11
N ASN A 589 -6.31 -28.84 -12.31
CA ASN A 589 -7.69 -28.97 -12.77
C ASN A 589 -8.24 -30.36 -12.42
N PHE A 590 -9.36 -30.38 -11.69
CA PHE A 590 -10.10 -31.60 -11.33
C PHE A 590 -11.57 -31.54 -11.77
N ASP A 591 -11.91 -30.71 -12.76
CA ASP A 591 -13.28 -30.49 -13.24
C ASP A 591 -13.98 -31.77 -13.75
N ARG A 592 -13.19 -32.81 -14.06
CA ARG A 592 -13.67 -34.14 -14.44
C ARG A 592 -14.36 -34.90 -13.30
N ILE A 593 -14.08 -34.56 -12.05
CA ILE A 593 -14.65 -35.20 -10.87
C ILE A 593 -15.82 -34.34 -10.39
N PRO A 594 -17.06 -34.83 -10.37
CA PRO A 594 -18.19 -34.08 -9.83
C PRO A 594 -17.92 -33.62 -8.40
N ILE A 595 -18.32 -32.39 -8.03
CA ILE A 595 -18.00 -31.82 -6.72
C ILE A 595 -18.43 -32.71 -5.55
N GLY A 596 -19.58 -33.37 -5.64
CA GLY A 596 -20.07 -34.28 -4.59
C GLY A 596 -19.17 -35.51 -4.36
N ASP A 597 -18.40 -35.90 -5.38
CA ASP A 597 -17.50 -37.06 -5.33
C ASP A 597 -16.07 -36.68 -4.94
N GLN A 598 -15.74 -35.38 -5.01
CA GLN A 598 -14.43 -34.86 -4.64
C GLN A 598 -14.19 -34.95 -3.13
N VAL A 599 -12.92 -35.17 -2.76
CA VAL A 599 -12.45 -35.24 -1.38
C VAL A 599 -11.42 -34.16 -1.12
N VAL A 600 -11.58 -33.45 0.00
CA VAL A 600 -10.62 -32.51 0.56
C VAL A 600 -10.04 -33.10 1.84
N VAL A 601 -8.75 -33.40 1.86
CA VAL A 601 -8.10 -34.03 3.01
C VAL A 601 -7.47 -32.97 3.93
N LEU A 602 -7.85 -32.98 5.20
CA LEU A 602 -7.42 -32.06 6.24
C LEU A 602 -6.54 -32.78 7.27
N PHE A 603 -5.36 -32.24 7.57
CA PHE A 603 -4.44 -32.83 8.55
C PHE A 603 -4.28 -31.98 9.81
N PRO A 604 -4.47 -32.54 11.02
CA PRO A 604 -4.41 -31.79 12.27
C PRO A 604 -2.99 -31.35 12.61
N GLY A 605 -2.89 -30.38 13.51
CA GLY A 605 -1.62 -29.86 14.02
C GLY A 605 -1.40 -30.16 15.50
N GLN A 606 -0.33 -29.60 16.06
CA GLN A 606 -0.03 -29.69 17.50
C GLN A 606 -1.22 -29.19 18.34
N GLY A 607 -1.57 -29.95 19.37
CA GLY A 607 -2.78 -29.79 20.18
C GLY A 607 -3.81 -30.90 19.97
N ALA A 608 -3.68 -31.70 18.90
CA ALA A 608 -4.59 -32.81 18.61
C ALA A 608 -4.14 -34.16 19.20
N GLN A 609 -2.91 -34.25 19.72
CA GLN A 609 -2.34 -35.48 20.26
C GLN A 609 -3.00 -35.94 21.56
N PHE A 610 -3.13 -37.26 21.73
CA PHE A 610 -3.60 -37.90 22.95
C PHE A 610 -2.93 -39.28 23.11
N VAL A 611 -2.77 -39.75 24.36
CA VAL A 611 -2.24 -41.10 24.61
C VAL A 611 -3.28 -42.14 24.19
N GLY A 612 -2.84 -43.15 23.45
CA GLY A 612 -3.69 -44.13 22.79
C GLY A 612 -3.95 -43.82 21.32
N MET A 613 -3.47 -42.68 20.80
CA MET A 613 -3.59 -42.39 19.37
C MET A 613 -2.79 -43.41 18.55
N GLY A 614 -3.41 -44.02 17.53
CA GLY A 614 -2.83 -45.13 16.79
C GLY A 614 -3.33 -46.51 17.22
N SER A 615 -4.12 -46.63 18.29
CA SER A 615 -4.68 -47.91 18.71
C SER A 615 -5.60 -48.52 17.66
N LYS A 616 -6.27 -47.70 16.83
CA LYS A 616 -7.13 -48.19 15.75
C LYS A 616 -6.34 -48.62 14.51
N LEU A 617 -5.03 -48.41 14.50
CA LEU A 617 -4.14 -48.69 13.38
C LEU A 617 -3.38 -50.00 13.56
N THR A 618 -3.43 -50.62 14.75
CA THR A 618 -2.66 -51.83 15.08
C THR A 618 -3.00 -53.03 14.20
N GLU A 619 -4.22 -53.10 13.69
CA GLU A 619 -4.70 -54.16 12.80
C GLU A 619 -4.25 -53.96 11.34
N CYS A 620 -3.73 -52.78 10.98
CA CYS A 620 -3.30 -52.45 9.63
C CYS A 620 -1.78 -52.55 9.52
N SER A 621 -1.27 -53.61 8.88
CA SER A 621 0.17 -53.89 8.79
C SER A 621 0.97 -52.78 8.11
N SER A 622 0.43 -52.13 7.07
CA SER A 622 1.07 -51.00 6.39
C SER A 622 1.14 -49.74 7.26
N SER A 623 0.11 -49.50 8.08
CA SER A 623 0.12 -48.42 9.08
C SER A 623 1.23 -48.65 10.11
N MET A 624 1.38 -49.89 10.57
CA MET A 624 2.41 -50.26 11.54
C MET A 624 3.82 -50.19 10.95
N ALA A 625 4.00 -50.53 9.67
CA ALA A 625 5.27 -50.35 8.98
C ALA A 625 5.74 -48.88 8.96
N LEU A 626 4.82 -47.91 8.86
CA LEU A 626 5.17 -46.48 8.97
C LEU A 626 5.62 -46.09 10.38
N PHE A 627 5.08 -46.72 11.42
CA PHE A 627 5.55 -46.52 12.80
C PHE A 627 6.93 -47.13 13.03
N ASP A 628 7.20 -48.29 12.45
CA ASP A 628 8.50 -48.96 12.52
C ASP A 628 9.57 -48.15 11.77
N GLU A 629 9.27 -47.72 10.53
CA GLU A 629 10.16 -46.85 9.75
C GLU A 629 10.40 -45.51 10.48
N ALA A 630 9.35 -44.94 11.07
CA ALA A 630 9.49 -43.71 11.84
C ALA A 630 10.38 -43.89 13.07
N SER A 631 10.27 -45.01 13.77
CA SER A 631 11.08 -45.32 14.95
C SER A 631 12.56 -45.45 14.57
N GLU A 632 12.87 -46.08 13.42
CA GLU A 632 14.21 -46.15 12.85
C GLU A 632 14.80 -44.76 12.57
N ILE A 633 14.02 -43.89 11.90
CA ILE A 633 14.46 -42.53 11.53
C ILE A 633 14.66 -41.64 12.76
N LEU A 634 13.76 -41.75 13.75
CA LEU A 634 13.77 -40.91 14.94
C LEU A 634 14.83 -41.37 15.95
N GLY A 635 15.14 -42.67 15.99
CA GLY A 635 16.05 -43.29 16.95
C GLY A 635 15.37 -43.60 18.30
N TYR A 636 14.04 -43.61 18.35
CA TYR A 636 13.25 -43.97 19.52
C TYR A 636 11.89 -44.52 19.08
N ASP A 637 11.27 -45.32 19.95
CA ASP A 637 9.98 -45.94 19.69
C ASP A 637 8.84 -44.93 19.77
N ILE A 638 8.46 -44.36 18.61
CA ILE A 638 7.36 -43.38 18.52
C ILE A 638 5.99 -44.06 18.73
N LYS A 639 5.86 -45.33 18.36
CA LYS A 639 4.63 -46.11 18.55
C LYS A 639 4.29 -46.25 20.03
N LYS A 640 5.27 -46.63 20.85
CA LYS A 640 5.11 -46.72 22.30
C LYS A 640 4.70 -45.37 22.91
N ILE A 641 5.31 -44.27 22.45
CA ILE A 641 4.95 -42.92 22.92
C ILE A 641 3.50 -42.56 22.56
N CYS A 642 3.05 -42.90 21.35
CA CYS A 642 1.67 -42.64 20.92
C CYS A 642 0.64 -43.50 21.68
N LEU A 643 0.91 -44.80 21.86
CA LEU A 643 -0.03 -45.75 22.46
C LEU A 643 -0.06 -45.70 23.99
N GLU A 644 1.12 -45.65 24.63
CA GLU A 644 1.27 -45.83 26.09
C GLU A 644 1.61 -44.52 26.81
N GLY A 645 2.22 -43.55 26.11
CA GLY A 645 2.65 -42.28 26.70
C GLY A 645 4.01 -42.38 27.43
N PRO A 646 4.22 -41.65 28.55
CA PRO A 646 3.25 -40.83 29.29
C PRO A 646 2.88 -39.54 28.55
N LYS A 647 1.71 -38.98 28.87
CA LYS A 647 1.20 -37.75 28.24
C LYS A 647 2.18 -36.57 28.32
N THR A 648 2.88 -36.43 29.43
CA THR A 648 3.90 -35.39 29.65
C THR A 648 5.07 -35.48 28.67
N LYS A 649 5.42 -36.69 28.22
CA LYS A 649 6.42 -36.90 27.18
C LYS A 649 5.85 -36.60 25.80
N LEU A 650 4.65 -37.12 25.51
CA LEU A 650 3.97 -36.89 24.23
C LEU A 650 3.71 -35.40 23.96
N ASP A 651 3.42 -34.60 24.97
CA ASP A 651 3.14 -33.15 24.83
C ASP A 651 4.41 -32.32 24.56
N GLN A 652 5.62 -32.87 24.72
CA GLN A 652 6.86 -32.17 24.35
C GLN A 652 6.96 -32.06 22.83
N THR A 653 7.36 -30.89 22.33
CA THR A 653 7.33 -30.58 20.89
C THR A 653 8.15 -31.56 20.06
N ILE A 654 9.28 -32.02 20.60
CA ILE A 654 10.19 -33.03 20.00
C ILE A 654 9.53 -34.38 19.71
N TYR A 655 8.52 -34.76 20.48
CA TYR A 655 7.77 -36.01 20.31
C TYR A 655 6.42 -35.76 19.65
N CYS A 656 5.72 -34.70 20.06
CA CYS A 656 4.38 -34.36 19.58
C CYS A 656 4.31 -34.18 18.06
N GLN A 657 5.26 -33.45 17.46
CA GLN A 657 5.22 -33.17 16.03
C GLN A 657 5.43 -34.44 15.19
N PRO A 658 6.48 -35.26 15.43
CA PRO A 658 6.59 -36.57 14.80
C PRO A 658 5.38 -37.47 15.04
N ALA A 659 4.86 -37.50 16.28
CA ALA A 659 3.73 -38.35 16.65
C ALA A 659 2.48 -38.05 15.82
N ILE A 660 2.10 -36.77 15.71
CA ILE A 660 0.95 -36.32 14.90
C ILE A 660 1.17 -36.64 13.43
N PHE A 661 2.38 -36.37 12.90
CA PHE A 661 2.68 -36.62 11.50
C PHE A 661 2.57 -38.11 11.15
N VAL A 662 3.21 -38.98 11.94
CA VAL A 662 3.22 -40.43 11.72
C VAL A 662 1.82 -41.01 11.86
N SER A 663 1.12 -40.70 12.96
CA SER A 663 -0.26 -41.16 13.17
C SER A 663 -1.20 -40.72 12.04
N SER A 664 -1.05 -39.48 11.54
CA SER A 664 -1.88 -38.99 10.43
C SER A 664 -1.58 -39.69 9.10
N MET A 665 -0.30 -39.95 8.79
CA MET A 665 0.07 -40.72 7.58
C MET A 665 -0.37 -42.17 7.67
N ALA A 666 -0.25 -42.79 8.84
CA ALA A 666 -0.71 -44.16 9.07
C ALA A 666 -2.24 -44.26 8.96
N THR A 667 -2.98 -43.28 9.50
CA THR A 667 -4.44 -43.21 9.30
C THR A 667 -4.83 -43.05 7.83
N TRP A 668 -4.11 -42.21 7.10
CA TRP A 668 -4.32 -42.05 5.65
C TRP A 668 -4.10 -43.37 4.92
N GLU A 669 -3.05 -44.12 5.27
CA GLU A 669 -2.75 -45.40 4.66
C GLU A 669 -3.84 -46.45 4.93
N LYS A 670 -4.35 -46.52 6.16
CA LYS A 670 -5.51 -47.36 6.49
C LYS A 670 -6.74 -46.98 5.67
N ALA A 671 -7.08 -45.68 5.60
CA ALA A 671 -8.24 -45.22 4.84
C ALA A 671 -8.12 -45.50 3.33
N ARG A 672 -6.90 -45.42 2.78
CA ARG A 672 -6.60 -45.77 1.38
C ARG A 672 -6.73 -47.26 1.11
N GLN A 673 -6.49 -48.12 2.08
CA GLN A 673 -6.71 -49.56 1.95
C GLN A 673 -8.20 -49.94 2.05
N GLU A 674 -8.96 -49.22 2.87
CA GLU A 674 -10.41 -49.41 2.98
C GLU A 674 -11.16 -48.95 1.72
N ASP A 675 -10.64 -47.93 1.01
CA ASP A 675 -11.15 -47.45 -0.27
C ASP A 675 -10.00 -47.16 -1.24
N GLU A 676 -9.71 -48.11 -2.14
CA GLU A 676 -8.64 -47.99 -3.14
C GLU A 676 -8.84 -46.80 -4.10
N THR A 677 -10.09 -46.37 -4.30
CA THR A 677 -10.43 -45.24 -5.18
C THR A 677 -10.29 -43.88 -4.50
N LEU A 678 -10.05 -43.86 -3.19
CA LEU A 678 -10.04 -42.65 -2.37
C LEU A 678 -9.03 -41.62 -2.88
N PHE A 679 -7.81 -42.07 -3.21
CA PHE A 679 -6.74 -41.17 -3.66
C PHE A 679 -7.11 -40.45 -4.96
N ASP A 680 -7.75 -41.13 -5.91
CA ASP A 680 -8.13 -40.56 -7.21
C ASP A 680 -9.22 -39.48 -7.09
N ARG A 681 -9.97 -39.50 -5.99
CA ARG A 681 -11.00 -38.51 -5.66
C ARG A 681 -10.46 -37.31 -4.87
N VAL A 682 -9.22 -37.34 -4.40
CA VAL A 682 -8.62 -36.21 -3.67
C VAL A 682 -8.23 -35.10 -4.63
N THR A 683 -8.90 -33.96 -4.52
CA THR A 683 -8.61 -32.79 -5.35
C THR A 683 -7.81 -31.72 -4.61
N HIS A 684 -7.95 -31.67 -3.28
CA HIS A 684 -7.33 -30.66 -2.43
C HIS A 684 -6.85 -31.26 -1.11
N THR A 685 -5.78 -30.70 -0.54
CA THR A 685 -5.35 -31.01 0.82
C THR A 685 -4.79 -29.80 1.55
N ALA A 686 -5.07 -29.69 2.84
CA ALA A 686 -4.51 -28.67 3.71
C ALA A 686 -4.23 -29.26 5.10
N GLY A 687 -3.22 -28.76 5.79
CA GLY A 687 -2.97 -29.20 7.16
C GLY A 687 -2.57 -28.04 8.05
N PHE A 688 -2.97 -28.09 9.31
CA PHE A 688 -2.75 -27.02 10.26
C PHE A 688 -1.34 -27.12 10.85
N SER A 689 -0.51 -26.09 10.66
CA SER A 689 0.89 -26.07 11.14
C SER A 689 1.69 -27.29 10.68
N ILE A 690 2.03 -28.22 11.58
CA ILE A 690 2.75 -29.46 11.26
C ILE A 690 2.00 -30.34 10.25
N GLY A 691 0.65 -30.28 10.23
CA GLY A 691 -0.16 -31.00 9.25
C GLY A 691 0.12 -30.57 7.79
N GLU A 692 0.72 -29.40 7.55
CA GLU A 692 1.13 -29.00 6.19
C GLU A 692 2.10 -30.02 5.57
N TYR A 693 2.96 -30.64 6.40
CA TYR A 693 3.89 -31.66 5.94
C TYR A 693 3.17 -32.95 5.54
N ASN A 694 2.10 -33.34 6.24
CA ASN A 694 1.24 -34.45 5.82
C ASN A 694 0.60 -34.18 4.46
N SER A 695 0.07 -32.96 4.26
CA SER A 695 -0.49 -32.54 2.97
C SER A 695 0.54 -32.59 1.84
N LEU A 696 1.79 -32.21 2.10
CA LEU A 696 2.86 -32.28 1.11
C LEU A 696 3.27 -33.71 0.77
N VAL A 697 3.24 -34.63 1.75
CA VAL A 697 3.49 -36.05 1.49
C VAL A 697 2.35 -36.67 0.70
N LEU A 698 1.10 -36.39 1.07
CA LEU A 698 -0.08 -36.83 0.33
C LEU A 698 -0.05 -36.37 -1.13
N ALA A 699 0.34 -35.11 -1.36
CA ALA A 699 0.49 -34.52 -2.69
C ALA A 699 1.77 -34.92 -3.43
N LYS A 700 2.51 -35.92 -2.91
CA LYS A 700 3.78 -36.45 -3.46
C LYS A 700 4.89 -35.41 -3.62
N VAL A 701 4.81 -34.28 -2.92
CA VAL A 701 5.83 -33.21 -2.93
C VAL A 701 7.06 -33.61 -2.13
N LEU A 702 6.87 -34.31 -1.01
CA LEU A 702 7.91 -34.88 -0.16
C LEU A 702 7.68 -36.37 0.03
N SER A 703 8.74 -37.16 0.18
CA SER A 703 8.62 -38.53 0.67
C SER A 703 8.40 -38.55 2.18
N PHE A 704 7.80 -39.63 2.70
CA PHE A 704 7.58 -39.82 4.13
C PHE A 704 8.88 -39.68 4.93
N ARG A 705 9.94 -40.40 4.54
CA ARG A 705 11.26 -40.35 5.18
C ARG A 705 11.87 -38.94 5.18
N ASN A 706 11.81 -38.22 4.07
CA ASN A 706 12.36 -36.86 4.00
C ASN A 706 11.55 -35.88 4.86
N ALA A 707 10.22 -35.95 4.80
CA ALA A 707 9.35 -35.14 5.63
C ALA A 707 9.61 -35.40 7.12
N LEU A 708 9.69 -36.66 7.56
CA LEU A 708 9.94 -37.00 8.96
C LEU A 708 11.31 -36.51 9.47
N ARG A 709 12.37 -36.62 8.64
CA ARG A 709 13.69 -36.06 8.97
C ARG A 709 13.65 -34.54 9.16
N ILE A 710 12.95 -33.84 8.27
CA ILE A 710 12.76 -32.38 8.40
C ILE A 710 11.96 -32.05 9.66
N ILE A 711 10.91 -32.82 9.95
CA ILE A 711 10.06 -32.63 11.13
C ILE A 711 10.84 -32.86 12.42
N LYS A 712 11.71 -33.88 12.48
CA LYS A 712 12.59 -34.11 13.63
C LYS A 712 13.41 -32.85 13.95
N VAL A 713 14.11 -32.31 12.94
CA VAL A 713 14.91 -31.08 13.10
C VAL A 713 14.04 -29.87 13.44
N ARG A 714 12.87 -29.72 12.80
CA ARG A 714 11.90 -28.66 13.10
C ARG A 714 11.46 -28.71 14.57
N ALA A 715 11.12 -29.90 15.06
CA ALA A 715 10.61 -30.11 16.40
C ALA A 715 11.68 -29.82 17.46
N GLU A 716 12.92 -30.31 17.24
CA GLU A 716 14.08 -30.02 18.08
C GLU A 716 14.39 -28.52 18.12
N ALA A 717 14.46 -27.87 16.96
CA ALA A 717 14.78 -26.45 16.88
C ALA A 717 13.70 -25.55 17.52
N MET A 718 12.42 -25.86 17.31
CA MET A 718 11.32 -25.13 17.94
C MET A 718 11.26 -25.37 19.46
N GLN A 719 11.58 -26.58 19.94
CA GLN A 719 11.68 -26.89 21.37
C GLN A 719 12.84 -26.12 22.03
N GLN A 720 13.98 -25.99 21.35
CA GLN A 720 15.10 -25.18 21.84
C GLN A 720 14.70 -23.70 21.94
N CYS A 721 13.99 -23.17 20.94
CA CYS A 721 13.50 -21.78 20.97
C CYS A 721 12.53 -21.53 22.14
N SER A 722 11.68 -22.50 22.47
CA SER A 722 10.74 -22.37 23.59
C SER A 722 11.42 -22.47 24.96
N GLN A 723 12.50 -23.25 25.08
CA GLN A 723 13.28 -23.35 26.32
C GLN A 723 14.11 -22.10 26.63
N LYS A 724 14.50 -21.31 25.62
CA LYS A 724 15.28 -20.08 25.81
C LYS A 724 14.49 -18.98 26.53
N ILE A 725 13.17 -18.92 26.30
CA ILE A 725 12.34 -17.78 26.73
C ILE A 725 10.97 -18.29 27.18
N SER A 726 10.62 -18.01 28.43
CA SER A 726 9.30 -18.34 28.98
C SER A 726 8.21 -17.56 28.25
N SER A 727 7.30 -18.30 27.61
CA SER A 727 6.19 -17.73 26.84
C SER A 727 5.07 -18.76 26.68
N GLY A 728 3.95 -18.32 26.13
CA GLY A 728 2.79 -19.18 25.89
C GLY A 728 1.90 -18.65 24.78
N MET A 729 0.73 -19.26 24.64
CA MET A 729 -0.25 -18.89 23.63
C MET A 729 -1.66 -18.78 24.23
N LEU A 730 -2.40 -17.75 23.84
CA LEU A 730 -3.76 -17.46 24.28
C LEU A 730 -4.73 -17.53 23.12
N THR A 731 -5.80 -18.30 23.23
CA THR A 731 -6.94 -18.21 22.31
C THR A 731 -7.79 -17.00 22.71
N ILE A 732 -7.94 -16.05 21.79
CA ILE A 732 -8.64 -14.79 22.01
C ILE A 732 -9.82 -14.69 21.04
N ARG A 733 -11.00 -14.42 21.58
CA ARG A 733 -12.19 -14.04 20.83
C ARG A 733 -12.25 -12.52 20.70
N VAL A 734 -12.43 -12.04 19.47
CA VAL A 734 -12.53 -10.63 19.11
C VAL A 734 -13.86 -10.35 18.41
N SER A 735 -14.34 -9.11 18.54
CA SER A 735 -15.50 -8.53 17.88
C SER A 735 -15.08 -7.29 17.09
N GLY A 736 -16.04 -6.63 16.41
CA GLY A 736 -15.77 -5.36 15.72
C GLY A 736 -15.29 -4.22 16.64
N ALA A 737 -15.60 -4.28 17.94
CA ALA A 737 -15.13 -3.30 18.92
C ALA A 737 -13.74 -3.63 19.50
N SER A 738 -13.22 -4.84 19.27
CA SER A 738 -11.96 -5.29 19.87
C SER A 738 -10.76 -4.53 19.32
N LYS A 739 -9.94 -4.00 20.23
CA LYS A 739 -8.69 -3.29 19.93
C LYS A 739 -7.46 -4.17 20.19
N LEU A 740 -7.48 -5.40 19.69
CA LEU A 740 -6.44 -6.40 19.97
C LEU A 740 -5.04 -5.94 19.52
N ALA A 741 -4.93 -5.22 18.39
CA ALA A 741 -3.64 -4.70 17.91
C ALA A 741 -3.03 -3.66 18.88
N GLU A 742 -3.86 -2.74 19.40
CA GLU A 742 -3.46 -1.77 20.42
C GLU A 742 -3.04 -2.48 21.71
N ALA A 743 -3.83 -3.46 22.17
CA ALA A 743 -3.53 -4.25 23.36
C ALA A 743 -2.17 -4.98 23.27
N MET A 744 -1.89 -5.62 22.13
CA MET A 744 -0.60 -6.28 21.91
C MET A 744 0.55 -5.27 21.84
N ALA A 745 0.33 -4.08 21.27
CA ALA A 745 1.35 -3.04 21.22
C ALA A 745 1.70 -2.51 22.62
N GLU A 746 0.70 -2.24 23.46
CA GLU A 746 0.91 -1.84 24.86
C GLU A 746 1.56 -2.97 25.68
N ALA A 747 1.14 -4.22 25.48
CA ALA A 747 1.75 -5.39 26.12
C ALA A 747 3.26 -5.49 25.81
N ARG A 748 3.63 -5.32 24.53
CA ARG A 748 5.04 -5.30 24.10
C ARG A 748 5.83 -4.15 24.72
N LYS A 749 5.22 -2.97 24.82
CA LYS A 749 5.85 -1.82 25.48
C LYS A 749 6.15 -2.13 26.95
N LEU A 750 5.19 -2.72 27.67
CA LEU A 750 5.38 -3.12 29.07
C LEU A 750 6.48 -4.17 29.23
N ALA A 751 6.53 -5.17 28.36
CA ALA A 751 7.60 -6.18 28.37
C ALA A 751 8.97 -5.53 28.14
N LEU A 752 9.07 -4.57 27.21
CA LEU A 752 10.31 -3.84 26.95
C LEU A 752 10.74 -3.00 28.16
N GLU A 753 9.81 -2.32 28.84
CA GLU A 753 10.07 -1.56 30.08
C GLU A 753 10.61 -2.43 31.22
N LYS A 754 10.28 -3.73 31.21
CA LYS A 754 10.80 -4.74 32.16
C LYS A 754 12.07 -5.45 31.70
N ASN A 755 12.68 -5.03 30.58
CA ASN A 755 13.80 -5.72 29.94
C ASN A 755 13.52 -7.19 29.59
N GLU A 756 12.28 -7.52 29.27
CA GLU A 756 11.87 -8.83 28.75
C GLU A 756 11.72 -8.79 27.22
N LEU A 757 11.87 -9.93 26.55
CA LEU A 757 11.64 -10.00 25.10
C LEU A 757 10.15 -9.69 24.81
N PRO A 758 9.84 -8.64 24.01
CA PRO A 758 8.47 -8.17 23.82
C PRO A 758 7.74 -8.99 22.76
N VAL A 759 7.53 -10.29 23.02
CA VAL A 759 6.74 -11.17 22.15
C VAL A 759 5.27 -11.01 22.51
N CYS A 760 4.47 -10.53 21.57
CA CYS A 760 3.00 -10.54 21.63
C CYS A 760 2.45 -10.37 20.22
N GLU A 761 2.22 -11.48 19.53
CA GLU A 761 1.89 -11.51 18.11
C GLU A 761 0.76 -12.51 17.84
N VAL A 762 -0.06 -12.26 16.80
CA VAL A 762 -0.99 -13.28 16.34
C VAL A 762 -0.17 -14.42 15.74
N ALA A 763 -0.36 -15.62 16.28
CA ALA A 763 0.30 -16.84 15.85
C ALA A 763 -0.58 -17.70 14.95
N ASN A 764 -1.91 -17.69 15.18
CA ASN A 764 -2.84 -18.44 14.34
C ASN A 764 -4.14 -17.66 14.11
N PHE A 765 -4.62 -17.62 12.87
CA PHE A 765 -5.97 -17.20 12.52
C PHE A 765 -6.85 -18.45 12.41
N LEU A 766 -7.75 -18.69 13.37
CA LEU A 766 -8.50 -19.95 13.44
C LEU A 766 -9.79 -19.91 12.61
N PHE A 767 -10.66 -18.95 12.90
CA PHE A 767 -11.93 -18.70 12.20
C PHE A 767 -12.44 -17.31 12.57
N SER A 768 -13.55 -16.88 11.95
CA SER A 768 -14.10 -15.53 12.14
C SER A 768 -14.22 -15.17 13.63
N GLY A 769 -13.55 -14.09 14.02
CA GLY A 769 -13.56 -13.59 15.39
C GLY A 769 -12.71 -14.37 16.39
N VAL A 770 -11.94 -15.39 16.01
CA VAL A 770 -11.08 -16.14 16.95
C VAL A 770 -9.65 -16.29 16.42
N LYS A 771 -8.70 -15.84 17.24
CA LYS A 771 -7.26 -15.84 16.95
C LYS A 771 -6.50 -16.49 18.10
N VAL A 772 -5.30 -16.96 17.82
CA VAL A 772 -4.33 -17.35 18.87
C VAL A 772 -3.21 -16.35 18.87
N VAL A 773 -2.91 -15.77 20.04
CA VAL A 773 -1.80 -14.85 20.25
C VAL A 773 -0.70 -15.58 20.99
N GLY A 774 0.50 -15.62 20.42
CA GLY A 774 1.72 -16.05 21.11
C GLY A 774 2.34 -14.87 21.84
N ALA A 775 2.62 -15.02 23.13
CA ALA A 775 3.06 -13.91 23.97
C ALA A 775 3.99 -14.36 25.11
N SER A 776 4.91 -13.49 25.53
CA SER A 776 5.69 -13.66 26.76
C SER A 776 4.79 -13.58 28.01
N GLU A 777 5.26 -14.07 29.16
CA GLU A 777 4.45 -14.09 30.39
C GLU A 777 3.96 -12.68 30.79
N THR A 778 4.81 -11.66 30.71
CA THR A 778 4.40 -10.27 30.98
C THR A 778 3.32 -9.80 30.01
N CYS A 779 3.47 -10.08 28.70
CA CYS A 779 2.48 -9.71 27.71
C CYS A 779 1.15 -10.45 27.93
N MET A 780 1.17 -11.74 28.27
CA MET A 780 -0.03 -12.51 28.59
C MET A 780 -0.75 -11.93 29.81
N LYS A 781 -0.02 -11.62 30.89
CA LYS A 781 -0.59 -10.99 32.08
C LYS A 781 -1.27 -9.66 31.75
N PHE A 782 -0.63 -8.83 30.93
CA PHE A 782 -1.22 -7.57 30.46
C PHE A 782 -2.54 -7.81 29.69
N LEU A 783 -2.57 -8.79 28.79
CA LEU A 783 -3.78 -9.11 28.04
C LEU A 783 -4.92 -9.61 28.93
N TYR A 784 -4.62 -10.38 29.99
CA TYR A 784 -5.62 -10.80 30.98
C TYR A 784 -6.21 -9.61 31.74
N GLU A 785 -5.36 -8.70 32.20
CA GLU A 785 -5.76 -7.54 33.00
C GLU A 785 -6.54 -6.49 32.19
N ASN A 786 -6.37 -6.46 30.86
CA ASN A 786 -6.92 -5.40 30.00
C ASN A 786 -7.95 -5.91 28.97
N GLN A 787 -8.47 -7.14 29.10
CA GLN A 787 -9.40 -7.72 28.12
C GLN A 787 -10.69 -6.88 27.96
N ASP A 788 -11.22 -6.33 29.06
CA ASP A 788 -12.40 -5.46 29.05
C ASP A 788 -12.10 -4.10 28.40
N ARG A 789 -10.95 -3.49 28.75
CA ARG A 789 -10.49 -2.21 28.20
C ARG A 789 -10.38 -2.23 26.68
N PHE A 790 -9.90 -3.35 26.13
CA PHE A 790 -9.71 -3.53 24.69
C PHE A 790 -10.82 -4.35 24.03
N ALA A 791 -11.92 -4.60 24.74
CA ALA A 791 -13.13 -5.26 24.23
C ALA A 791 -12.89 -6.62 23.55
N PHE A 792 -11.97 -7.45 24.05
CA PHE A 792 -11.80 -8.85 23.62
C PHE A 792 -11.98 -9.80 24.80
N ARG A 793 -12.09 -11.10 24.54
CA ARG A 793 -12.18 -12.12 25.59
C ARG A 793 -11.14 -13.20 25.40
N ILE A 794 -10.36 -13.49 26.45
CA ILE A 794 -9.48 -14.65 26.45
C ILE A 794 -10.34 -15.89 26.70
N VAL A 795 -10.28 -16.84 25.76
CA VAL A 795 -11.05 -18.09 25.80
C VAL A 795 -10.32 -19.14 26.63
N LYS A 796 -9.03 -19.36 26.34
CA LYS A 796 -8.19 -20.37 27.00
C LYS A 796 -6.71 -20.06 26.79
N ARG A 797 -5.86 -20.37 27.78
CA ARG A 797 -4.41 -20.52 27.62
C ARG A 797 -4.10 -21.91 27.07
N LEU A 798 -3.35 -21.99 25.97
CA LEU A 798 -3.00 -23.26 25.35
C LEU A 798 -1.89 -23.96 26.14
N ASP A 799 -2.02 -25.28 26.24
CA ASP A 799 -1.09 -26.17 26.93
C ASP A 799 0.14 -26.45 26.04
N VAL A 800 0.91 -25.40 25.75
CA VAL A 800 2.08 -25.42 24.86
C VAL A 800 3.28 -24.77 25.54
N SER A 801 4.48 -25.23 25.18
CA SER A 801 5.73 -24.84 25.84
C SER A 801 6.29 -23.47 25.41
N GLY A 802 5.71 -22.82 24.40
CA GLY A 802 6.16 -21.50 23.95
C GLY A 802 5.24 -20.83 22.93
N ALA A 803 5.57 -19.60 22.55
CA ALA A 803 4.85 -18.81 21.55
C ALA A 803 5.21 -19.22 20.11
N PHE A 804 4.73 -20.39 19.68
CA PHE A 804 4.95 -20.90 18.32
C PHE A 804 4.35 -19.98 17.25
N HIS A 805 4.91 -20.01 16.03
CA HIS A 805 4.47 -19.16 14.90
C HIS A 805 4.59 -17.65 15.15
N THR A 806 5.54 -17.26 16.01
CA THR A 806 5.92 -15.88 16.28
C THR A 806 7.42 -15.68 16.06
N VAL A 807 7.88 -14.43 16.15
CA VAL A 807 9.31 -14.07 16.09
C VAL A 807 10.20 -14.88 17.05
N GLN A 808 9.66 -15.42 18.16
CA GLN A 808 10.42 -16.28 19.07
C GLN A 808 11.03 -17.51 18.37
N MET A 809 10.39 -18.02 17.32
CA MET A 809 10.84 -19.23 16.61
C MET A 809 11.88 -18.93 15.53
N ARG A 810 12.38 -17.70 15.42
CA ARG A 810 13.31 -17.27 14.36
C ARG A 810 14.60 -18.12 14.32
N ASP A 811 15.12 -18.52 15.47
CA ASP A 811 16.34 -19.34 15.54
C ASP A 811 16.14 -20.74 14.92
N ALA A 812 14.90 -21.22 14.82
CA ALA A 812 14.61 -22.50 14.16
C ALA A 812 14.78 -22.46 12.63
N VAL A 813 14.89 -21.27 12.03
CA VAL A 813 15.04 -21.09 10.58
C VAL A 813 16.34 -21.71 10.06
N ILE A 814 17.46 -21.56 10.78
CA ILE A 814 18.77 -22.03 10.32
C ILE A 814 18.84 -23.56 10.29
N PRO A 815 18.53 -24.28 11.40
CA PRO A 815 18.50 -25.74 11.38
C PRO A 815 17.52 -26.28 10.35
N LEU A 816 16.35 -25.65 10.21
CA LEU A 816 15.34 -26.09 9.26
C LEU A 816 15.79 -25.90 7.80
N LYS A 817 16.43 -24.77 7.48
CA LYS A 817 17.00 -24.52 6.15
C LYS A 817 18.07 -25.57 5.80
N GLN A 818 18.91 -25.94 6.77
CA GLN A 818 19.91 -27.00 6.61
C GLN A 818 19.27 -28.37 6.39
N ALA A 819 18.19 -28.68 7.11
CA ALA A 819 17.44 -29.94 6.93
C ALA A 819 16.79 -30.07 5.54
N PHE A 820 16.52 -28.95 4.86
CA PHE A 820 16.07 -28.95 3.47
C PHE A 820 17.20 -29.10 2.44
N SER A 821 18.47 -29.03 2.87
CA SER A 821 19.62 -29.22 1.99
C SER A 821 19.68 -30.66 1.48
N GLY A 822 19.79 -30.85 0.16
CA GLY A 822 19.81 -32.19 -0.45
C GLY A 822 18.47 -32.94 -0.46
N VAL A 823 17.39 -32.35 0.06
CA VAL A 823 16.05 -32.96 0.01
C VAL A 823 15.40 -32.69 -1.34
N GLU A 824 14.99 -33.76 -2.03
CA GLU A 824 14.20 -33.66 -3.25
C GLU A 824 12.77 -33.17 -2.94
N VAL A 825 12.33 -32.16 -3.71
CA VAL A 825 10.98 -31.60 -3.66
C VAL A 825 10.36 -31.76 -5.04
N ASN A 826 9.20 -32.37 -5.10
CA ASN A 826 8.48 -32.66 -6.34
C ASN A 826 7.36 -31.66 -6.61
N ASN A 827 6.80 -31.70 -7.82
CA ASN A 827 5.61 -30.90 -8.13
C ASN A 827 4.38 -31.55 -7.48
N PRO A 828 3.47 -30.76 -6.92
CA PRO A 828 2.27 -31.30 -6.30
C PRO A 828 1.37 -31.97 -7.33
N VAL A 829 0.82 -33.14 -6.98
CA VAL A 829 -0.21 -33.83 -7.78
C VAL A 829 -1.64 -33.57 -7.27
N ILE A 830 -1.76 -32.90 -6.12
CA ILE A 830 -3.02 -32.46 -5.47
C ILE A 830 -2.86 -30.97 -5.14
N ASN A 831 -3.94 -30.19 -5.16
CA ASN A 831 -3.87 -28.78 -4.76
C ASN A 831 -3.56 -28.66 -3.25
N VAL A 832 -2.37 -28.14 -2.89
CA VAL A 832 -1.92 -28.00 -1.48
C VAL A 832 -1.94 -26.55 -1.02
N TYR A 833 -2.44 -26.28 0.18
CA TYR A 833 -2.48 -24.93 0.76
C TYR A 833 -1.32 -24.67 1.72
N SER A 834 -0.76 -23.45 1.68
CA SER A 834 0.33 -23.04 2.56
C SER A 834 -0.17 -22.24 3.77
N ASN A 835 0.26 -22.62 4.98
CA ASN A 835 -0.07 -21.89 6.21
C ASN A 835 0.57 -20.49 6.25
N TYR A 836 1.67 -20.27 5.53
CA TYR A 836 2.36 -18.97 5.47
C TYR A 836 1.66 -17.99 4.53
N SER A 837 1.32 -18.42 3.30
CA SER A 837 0.68 -17.53 2.31
C SER A 837 -0.83 -17.42 2.52
N GLY A 838 -1.48 -18.44 3.09
CA GLY A 838 -2.93 -18.56 3.18
C GLY A 838 -3.61 -18.92 1.85
N HIS A 839 -2.82 -19.33 0.84
CA HIS A 839 -3.25 -19.67 -0.52
C HIS A 839 -2.61 -21.00 -0.94
N LEU A 840 -2.91 -21.46 -2.15
CA LEU A 840 -2.23 -22.62 -2.74
C LEU A 840 -0.71 -22.40 -2.83
N HIS A 841 0.05 -23.47 -2.61
CA HIS A 841 1.48 -23.51 -2.91
C HIS A 841 1.72 -23.21 -4.39
N ASP A 842 2.79 -22.46 -4.66
CA ASP A 842 3.22 -22.20 -6.03
C ASP A 842 3.82 -23.48 -6.66
N LYS A 843 3.79 -23.58 -7.99
CA LYS A 843 4.38 -24.72 -8.72
C LYS A 843 5.91 -24.76 -8.59
N LYS A 844 6.55 -23.64 -8.23
CA LYS A 844 8.00 -23.55 -8.08
C LYS A 844 8.47 -24.24 -6.79
N LYS A 845 9.26 -25.30 -6.92
CA LYS A 845 9.88 -26.07 -5.83
C LYS A 845 10.61 -25.20 -4.79
N SER A 846 11.29 -24.14 -5.22
CA SER A 846 11.99 -23.19 -4.33
C SER A 846 11.02 -22.39 -3.45
N SER A 847 9.83 -22.07 -3.96
CA SER A 847 8.78 -21.34 -3.24
C SER A 847 8.16 -22.19 -2.12
N ILE A 848 7.97 -23.49 -2.37
CA ILE A 848 7.47 -24.44 -1.36
C ILE A 848 8.45 -24.53 -0.18
N ARG A 849 9.75 -24.74 -0.45
CA ARG A 849 10.79 -24.77 0.59
C ARG A 849 10.82 -23.47 1.40
N TYR A 850 10.82 -22.33 0.70
CA TYR A 850 10.80 -21.02 1.34
C TYR A 850 9.58 -20.86 2.26
N SER A 851 8.39 -21.22 1.80
CA SER A 851 7.15 -21.08 2.57
C SER A 851 7.16 -21.93 3.85
N LEU A 852 7.69 -23.16 3.80
CA LEU A 852 7.82 -24.03 4.97
C LEU A 852 8.83 -23.50 5.99
N ILE A 853 9.93 -22.92 5.53
CA ILE A 853 10.93 -22.28 6.41
C ILE A 853 10.35 -21.01 7.06
N GLN A 854 9.58 -20.22 6.32
CA GLN A 854 8.92 -19.03 6.88
C GLN A 854 7.80 -19.40 7.86
N GLN A 855 7.12 -20.53 7.66
CA GLN A 855 5.98 -20.97 8.46
C GLN A 855 6.27 -21.00 9.97
N VAL A 856 7.48 -21.36 10.40
CA VAL A 856 7.78 -21.62 11.82
C VAL A 856 7.71 -20.38 12.71
N PHE A 857 7.97 -19.19 12.16
CA PHE A 857 8.01 -17.92 12.90
C PHE A 857 7.02 -16.87 12.40
N ASN A 858 6.12 -17.25 11.48
CA ASN A 858 5.06 -16.40 10.95
C ASN A 858 3.68 -17.02 11.24
N PRO A 859 2.62 -16.20 11.31
CA PRO A 859 1.29 -16.69 11.64
C PRO A 859 0.74 -17.72 10.67
N VAL A 860 0.08 -18.74 11.21
CA VAL A 860 -0.70 -19.72 10.46
C VAL A 860 -2.02 -19.12 10.01
N LYS A 861 -2.22 -19.05 8.69
CA LYS A 861 -3.42 -18.48 8.02
C LYS A 861 -4.53 -19.51 7.80
N TRP A 862 -4.94 -20.20 8.87
CA TRP A 862 -5.90 -21.32 8.78
C TRP A 862 -7.32 -20.87 8.40
N GLU A 863 -7.78 -19.75 8.94
CA GLU A 863 -9.06 -19.13 8.56
C GLU A 863 -9.15 -18.89 7.05
N GLN A 864 -8.09 -18.31 6.46
CA GLN A 864 -8.03 -18.01 5.03
C GLN A 864 -8.07 -19.29 4.18
N ILE A 865 -7.34 -20.33 4.60
CA ILE A 865 -7.35 -21.63 3.93
C ILE A 865 -8.76 -22.24 3.96
N GLN A 866 -9.42 -22.28 5.12
CA GLN A 866 -10.76 -22.83 5.24
C GLN A 866 -11.79 -22.05 4.42
N GLN A 867 -11.67 -20.72 4.34
CA GLN A 867 -12.52 -19.90 3.49
C GLN A 867 -12.34 -20.22 2.00
N LEU A 868 -11.12 -20.50 1.54
CA LEU A 868 -10.87 -20.93 0.17
C LEU A 868 -11.43 -22.32 -0.11
N ILE A 869 -11.25 -23.26 0.82
CA ILE A 869 -11.78 -24.62 0.75
C ILE A 869 -13.32 -24.60 0.72
N PHE A 870 -13.95 -23.74 1.53
CA PHE A 870 -15.40 -23.56 1.51
C PHE A 870 -15.94 -23.10 0.14
N ARG A 871 -15.17 -22.31 -0.62
CA ARG A 871 -15.56 -21.81 -1.95
C ARG A 871 -15.52 -22.86 -3.06
N LEU A 872 -15.13 -24.11 -2.78
CA LEU A 872 -15.09 -25.19 -3.76
C LEU A 872 -16.47 -25.76 -4.13
N HIS A 873 -17.54 -25.38 -3.41
CA HIS A 873 -18.89 -25.87 -3.67
C HIS A 873 -19.47 -25.40 -5.01
N GLN A 874 -20.45 -26.14 -5.52
CA GLN A 874 -21.27 -25.75 -6.67
C GLN A 874 -22.76 -25.87 -6.30
N GLY A 875 -23.44 -24.73 -6.21
CA GLY A 875 -24.82 -24.70 -5.67
C GLY A 875 -24.85 -25.13 -4.20
N ASP A 876 -25.71 -26.09 -3.85
CA ASP A 876 -25.74 -26.67 -2.49
C ASP A 876 -24.89 -27.96 -2.36
N THR A 877 -24.13 -28.34 -3.40
CA THR A 877 -23.27 -29.52 -3.40
C THR A 877 -21.86 -29.17 -2.95
N PHE A 878 -21.38 -29.86 -1.91
CA PHE A 878 -20.05 -29.68 -1.33
C PHE A 878 -19.21 -30.96 -1.51
N PRO A 879 -17.87 -30.86 -1.63
CA PRO A 879 -17.00 -32.01 -1.52
C PRO A 879 -17.04 -32.62 -0.12
N THR A 880 -16.54 -33.85 0.01
CA THR A 880 -16.32 -34.46 1.33
C THR A 880 -15.08 -33.86 1.97
N TYR A 881 -15.19 -33.33 3.19
CA TYR A 881 -14.06 -32.81 3.97
C TYR A 881 -13.61 -33.86 4.96
N MET A 882 -12.44 -34.45 4.74
CA MET A 882 -11.94 -35.59 5.51
C MET A 882 -10.82 -35.14 6.44
N GLU A 883 -11.05 -35.04 7.76
CA GLU A 883 -9.97 -34.84 8.73
C GLU A 883 -9.34 -36.19 9.06
N VAL A 884 -8.02 -36.31 8.85
CA VAL A 884 -7.27 -37.57 8.95
C VAL A 884 -6.18 -37.44 9.99
N GLY A 885 -6.24 -38.29 11.02
CA GLY A 885 -5.24 -38.33 12.10
C GLY A 885 -5.84 -38.16 13.49
N PRO A 886 -5.05 -37.78 14.50
CA PRO A 886 -5.52 -37.71 15.87
C PRO A 886 -6.48 -36.53 16.08
N GLY A 887 -7.52 -36.75 16.89
CA GLY A 887 -8.44 -35.71 17.32
C GLY A 887 -9.51 -35.35 16.29
N LYS A 888 -10.19 -34.23 16.54
CA LYS A 888 -11.31 -33.70 15.71
C LYS A 888 -11.34 -32.17 15.70
N GLN A 889 -10.17 -31.57 15.89
CA GLN A 889 -10.05 -30.14 16.15
C GLN A 889 -10.38 -29.32 14.90
N LEU A 890 -9.99 -29.80 13.71
CA LEU A 890 -10.22 -29.05 12.48
C LEU A 890 -11.70 -29.02 12.12
N GLY A 891 -12.43 -30.11 12.33
CA GLY A 891 -13.88 -30.16 12.18
C GLY A 891 -14.58 -29.16 13.09
N SER A 892 -14.13 -29.03 14.34
CA SER A 892 -14.67 -28.02 15.26
C SER A 892 -14.44 -26.59 14.76
N MET A 893 -13.27 -26.30 14.18
CA MET A 893 -12.99 -24.99 13.58
C MET A 893 -13.81 -24.78 12.30
N PHE A 894 -13.92 -25.81 11.47
CA PHE A 894 -14.63 -25.77 10.20
C PHE A 894 -16.13 -25.57 10.38
N TYR A 895 -16.72 -26.13 11.44
CA TYR A 895 -18.11 -25.87 11.84
C TYR A 895 -18.39 -24.37 12.02
N HIS A 896 -17.43 -23.62 12.57
CA HIS A 896 -17.54 -22.17 12.74
C HIS A 896 -17.35 -21.37 11.44
N ILE A 897 -16.85 -22.00 10.38
CA ILE A 897 -16.78 -21.41 9.04
C ILE A 897 -18.10 -21.62 8.28
N SER A 898 -18.62 -22.85 8.26
CA SER A 898 -19.89 -23.15 7.60
C SER A 898 -20.55 -24.42 8.11
N LYS A 899 -21.75 -24.26 8.69
CA LYS A 899 -22.60 -25.40 9.10
C LYS A 899 -23.07 -26.25 7.90
N LYS A 900 -23.21 -25.64 6.70
CA LYS A 900 -23.61 -26.37 5.49
C LYS A 900 -22.49 -27.28 5.00
N ALA A 901 -21.29 -26.74 4.85
CA ALA A 901 -20.12 -27.53 4.42
C ALA A 901 -19.75 -28.60 5.45
N PHE A 902 -19.93 -28.31 6.75
CA PHE A 902 -19.71 -29.27 7.83
C PHE A 902 -20.62 -30.52 7.75
N LYS A 903 -21.77 -30.47 7.07
CA LYS A 903 -22.58 -31.69 6.85
C LYS A 903 -21.83 -32.77 6.07
N ASN A 904 -20.84 -32.37 5.27
CA ASN A 904 -20.01 -33.26 4.47
C ASN A 904 -18.64 -33.51 5.13
N TYR A 905 -18.47 -33.12 6.39
CA TYR A 905 -17.27 -33.39 7.17
C TYR A 905 -17.27 -34.82 7.71
N LYS A 906 -16.14 -35.51 7.56
CA LYS A 906 -15.89 -36.84 8.13
C LYS A 906 -14.57 -36.84 8.89
N ASN A 907 -14.57 -37.44 10.08
CA ASN A 907 -13.37 -37.65 10.88
C ASN A 907 -12.91 -39.10 10.73
N TYR A 908 -11.67 -39.27 10.31
CA TYR A 908 -10.97 -40.55 10.26
C TYR A 908 -9.86 -40.50 11.30
N SER A 909 -10.13 -41.11 12.47
CA SER A 909 -9.24 -41.10 13.63
C SER A 909 -8.27 -42.27 13.61
N CYS A 910 -7.03 -42.02 14.05
CA CYS A 910 -6.08 -43.05 14.47
C CYS A 910 -6.46 -43.72 15.79
#